data_AF-A0A1Q9LLJ9-F1
#
_entry.id   AF-A0A1Q9LLJ9-F1
#
_cell.length_a   1.000
_cell.length_b   1.000
_cell.length_c   1.000
_cell.angle_alpha   90.00
_cell.angle_beta   90.00
_cell.angle_gamma   90.00
#
_symmetry.space_group_name_H-M   'P 1'
#
loop_
_entity.id
_entity.type
_entity.pdbx_description
1 polymer ?
#
loop_
_entity_poly.entity_id
_entity_poly.type
_entity_poly.pdbx_seq_one_letter_code
_entity_poly.pdbx_strand_id
1 'polypeptide(L)'
;MTRDDAVQRARAWIAEQHGELSLHVRLDDVALIGGDWYVPYDDPADPIFPTPAVEVPDDGGPLRRYAPRDPQWRTGIPADWPAPTADGVFFDPEWDHERFGHLGVPTRAVLGWLREGTTDQYRRNPDHTPGPMWLGGPLPLTPADRVLDYYGSGWLDTPQLVAGVLDVEVWLPIDHETGMRSRPGPDGDSWLPAFSSVLRCPWPVDEWRTMALREALEMVAEHPAGAVGVRVNWGDRQPAELRTSLIEKFAQYPERGPRPPVTRWPRPEGLFAEVRNAEAAGVVVREEDMVALREAKAWVAGGRSGPRPAGAQAYWDSEGGRYWDVPTRGIIGPTTPELHRWQSVVGAYVGFAIGEVFLVKHDGSLTGALLHSTDRLVREAHDWSSAVTAAGLPRRPAGWLDRWVTGGPRIAETVGLLGAVASPARALIGTFWVDGVSPVFDALLRRGAGGTAQALAASGAHPEILALRDQDEVALADQVAALGTPWEQALLITSKLAHDPGRAISAAKDPVAIMGVCALIGARFGLAGFPVPWIEAVPNRDLIECLATTAFHTFDPDLIPRPDRPLPHPGLPPVTDGMRAAARQNPGGWIYCADPDVDPRYIDGMPLPVLLGGYAVAPDGTLSGETWVNDAYKPSPRRRGLPGPQNEFEAVLNLVAAEWLPYEAALRAALDTDFLVGTAPGGGIAILQAPDGRNVLPVYSSPKYVPAGPEPQRTPLRALLPLLRDVTVVVNPGGIIGIDLPGDALLATTT
;
A
#
# COMPACT_ATOMS: atom_id res chain seq x y z
N MET A 1 -68.45 -9.54 2.95
CA MET A 1 -69.32 -10.67 3.40
C MET A 1 -69.46 -10.61 4.92
N THR A 2 -70.54 -11.14 5.52
CA THR A 2 -70.73 -11.08 6.99
C THR A 2 -70.04 -12.26 7.70
N ARG A 3 -69.78 -12.11 9.02
CA ARG A 3 -69.19 -13.17 9.85
C ARG A 3 -69.99 -14.48 9.80
N ASP A 4 -71.32 -14.38 9.85
CA ASP A 4 -72.21 -15.54 9.83
C ASP A 4 -72.21 -16.20 8.45
N ASP A 5 -72.17 -15.41 7.36
CA ASP A 5 -72.02 -15.94 6.00
C ASP A 5 -70.69 -16.69 5.83
N ALA A 6 -69.59 -16.14 6.35
CA ALA A 6 -68.27 -16.78 6.29
C ALA A 6 -68.24 -18.10 7.07
N VAL A 7 -68.84 -18.13 8.27
CA VAL A 7 -68.99 -19.35 9.08
C VAL A 7 -69.81 -20.42 8.35
N GLN A 8 -70.90 -20.05 7.70
CA GLN A 8 -71.73 -21.01 6.96
C GLN A 8 -70.98 -21.59 5.75
N ARG A 9 -70.27 -20.75 5.00
CA ARG A 9 -69.43 -21.20 3.88
C ARG A 9 -68.32 -22.14 4.35
N ALA A 10 -67.65 -21.81 5.45
CA ALA A 10 -66.63 -22.66 6.04
C ALA A 10 -67.21 -24.00 6.54
N ARG A 11 -68.38 -24.01 7.19
CA ARG A 11 -69.04 -25.25 7.63
C ARG A 11 -69.39 -26.18 6.47
N ALA A 12 -69.94 -25.62 5.39
CA ALA A 12 -70.26 -26.39 4.19
C ALA A 12 -68.99 -26.99 3.56
N TRP A 13 -67.92 -26.20 3.48
CA TRP A 13 -66.64 -26.66 2.96
C TRP A 13 -66.02 -27.74 3.87
N ILE A 14 -66.05 -27.58 5.19
CA ILE A 14 -65.56 -28.60 6.15
C ILE A 14 -66.34 -29.90 5.99
N ALA A 15 -67.68 -29.83 5.90
CA ALA A 15 -68.53 -30.99 5.71
C ALA A 15 -68.27 -31.70 4.37
N GLU A 16 -68.01 -30.95 3.30
CA GLU A 16 -67.62 -31.51 2.00
C GLU A 16 -66.25 -32.21 2.06
N GLN A 17 -65.27 -31.61 2.72
CA GLN A 17 -63.89 -32.13 2.77
C GLN A 17 -63.71 -33.28 3.78
N HIS A 18 -64.50 -33.31 4.84
CA HIS A 18 -64.28 -34.19 5.99
C HIS A 18 -65.50 -35.05 6.39
N GLY A 19 -66.68 -34.84 5.78
CA GLY A 19 -67.94 -35.50 6.12
C GLY A 19 -68.75 -34.74 7.18
N GLU A 20 -70.08 -34.91 7.20
CA GLU A 20 -71.03 -34.04 7.94
C GLU A 20 -70.93 -34.05 9.49
N LEU A 21 -70.18 -34.96 10.14
CA LEU A 21 -70.50 -35.32 11.54
C LEU A 21 -69.35 -35.41 12.56
N SER A 22 -68.18 -34.77 12.38
CA SER A 22 -67.14 -34.75 13.44
C SER A 22 -66.60 -33.37 13.82
N LEU A 23 -66.41 -32.47 12.86
CA LEU A 23 -65.65 -31.24 13.10
C LEU A 23 -66.55 -30.03 13.38
N HIS A 24 -66.22 -29.29 14.43
CA HIS A 24 -66.97 -28.15 14.93
C HIS A 24 -66.19 -26.86 14.71
N VAL A 25 -66.85 -25.87 14.09
CA VAL A 25 -66.30 -24.51 14.00
C VAL A 25 -66.28 -23.87 15.39
N ARG A 26 -65.12 -23.33 15.77
CA ARG A 26 -64.93 -22.57 17.01
C ARG A 26 -65.42 -21.15 16.80
N LEU A 27 -66.72 -20.96 17.04
CA LEU A 27 -67.41 -19.70 16.75
C LEU A 27 -66.79 -18.49 17.44
N ASP A 28 -66.24 -18.64 18.65
CA ASP A 28 -65.66 -17.53 19.40
C ASP A 28 -64.32 -17.05 18.81
N ASP A 29 -63.63 -17.91 18.04
CA ASP A 29 -62.29 -17.65 17.51
C ASP A 29 -62.29 -17.19 16.04
N VAL A 30 -63.47 -16.93 15.46
CA VAL A 30 -63.61 -16.45 14.08
C VAL A 30 -63.22 -14.98 13.99
N ALA A 31 -62.21 -14.68 13.15
CA ALA A 31 -61.64 -13.35 13.00
C ALA A 31 -61.46 -12.95 11.52
N LEU A 32 -61.49 -11.64 11.25
CA LEU A 32 -61.16 -11.07 9.94
C LEU A 32 -59.69 -10.65 9.95
N ILE A 33 -58.86 -11.23 9.09
CA ILE A 33 -57.41 -10.99 9.04
C ILE A 33 -57.02 -10.72 7.59
N GLY A 34 -56.38 -9.57 7.34
CA GLY A 34 -55.88 -9.24 6.00
C GLY A 34 -56.96 -9.05 4.93
N GLY A 35 -58.23 -8.90 5.32
CA GLY A 35 -59.35 -8.79 4.39
C GLY A 35 -60.12 -10.09 4.19
N ASP A 36 -59.65 -11.22 4.73
CA ASP A 36 -60.30 -12.54 4.62
C ASP A 36 -60.75 -13.06 5.98
N TRP A 37 -61.82 -13.86 6.02
CA TRP A 37 -62.33 -14.46 7.26
C TRP A 37 -61.60 -15.76 7.58
N TYR A 38 -61.05 -15.85 8.77
CA TYR A 38 -60.42 -17.06 9.29
C TYR A 38 -61.39 -17.75 10.24
N VAL A 39 -61.77 -18.98 9.90
CA VAL A 39 -62.78 -19.77 10.62
C VAL A 39 -62.14 -21.04 11.18
N PRO A 40 -61.66 -21.03 12.44
CA PRO A 40 -61.06 -22.20 13.07
C PRO A 40 -62.07 -23.33 13.30
N TYR A 41 -61.62 -24.57 13.16
CA TYR A 41 -62.43 -25.75 13.45
C TYR A 41 -61.62 -26.82 14.17
N ASP A 42 -62.32 -27.65 14.94
CA ASP A 42 -61.72 -28.62 15.84
C ASP A 42 -62.60 -29.87 15.99
N ASP A 43 -62.06 -30.96 16.51
CA ASP A 43 -62.85 -32.13 16.94
C ASP A 43 -63.03 -32.08 18.47
N PRO A 44 -64.26 -31.93 18.99
CA PRO A 44 -64.50 -31.88 20.43
C PRO A 44 -64.10 -33.16 21.17
N ALA A 45 -64.04 -34.30 20.49
CA ALA A 45 -63.66 -35.58 21.06
C ALA A 45 -62.13 -35.81 21.03
N ASP A 46 -61.42 -35.21 20.06
CA ASP A 46 -59.96 -35.32 19.90
C ASP A 46 -59.36 -34.00 19.38
N PRO A 47 -59.05 -33.02 20.27
CA PRO A 47 -58.65 -31.68 19.86
C PRO A 47 -57.41 -31.65 18.94
N ILE A 48 -57.54 -30.99 17.80
CA ILE A 48 -56.55 -30.90 16.74
C ILE A 48 -55.57 -29.76 17.04
N PHE A 49 -54.26 -30.09 17.07
CA PHE A 49 -53.19 -29.11 17.26
C PHE A 49 -52.07 -29.21 16.20
N PRO A 50 -51.65 -28.08 15.57
CA PRO A 50 -52.20 -26.73 15.72
C PRO A 50 -53.61 -26.64 15.13
N THR A 51 -54.50 -25.88 15.78
CA THR A 51 -55.93 -25.80 15.41
C THR A 51 -56.07 -25.28 13.98
N PRO A 52 -56.61 -26.09 13.05
CA PRO A 52 -56.76 -25.68 11.67
C PRO A 52 -57.87 -24.63 11.53
N ALA A 53 -57.79 -23.83 10.48
CA ALA A 53 -58.81 -22.88 10.10
C ALA A 53 -59.10 -22.94 8.60
N VAL A 54 -60.28 -22.48 8.23
CA VAL A 54 -60.63 -22.23 6.82
C VAL A 54 -60.49 -20.72 6.58
N GLU A 55 -59.70 -20.36 5.58
CA GLU A 55 -59.62 -19.00 5.06
C GLU A 55 -60.74 -18.82 4.03
N VAL A 56 -61.64 -17.87 4.30
CA VAL A 56 -62.81 -17.55 3.50
C VAL A 56 -62.67 -16.13 2.95
N PRO A 57 -62.31 -15.98 1.66
CA PRO A 57 -62.07 -14.66 1.08
C PRO A 57 -63.32 -13.78 1.05
N ASP A 58 -63.19 -12.51 1.46
CA ASP A 58 -64.35 -11.59 1.60
C ASP A 58 -64.97 -11.19 0.24
N ASP A 59 -64.20 -11.38 -0.84
CA ASP A 59 -64.59 -11.17 -2.24
C ASP A 59 -65.40 -12.33 -2.85
N GLY A 60 -65.63 -13.41 -2.09
CA GLY A 60 -66.36 -14.58 -2.57
C GLY A 60 -65.47 -15.64 -3.26
N GLY A 61 -64.14 -15.45 -3.27
CA GLY A 61 -63.17 -16.38 -3.82
C GLY A 61 -63.17 -17.79 -3.19
N PRO A 62 -62.35 -18.72 -3.73
CA PRO A 62 -62.30 -20.10 -3.29
C PRO A 62 -61.71 -20.24 -1.88
N LEU A 63 -62.33 -21.08 -1.05
CA LEU A 63 -61.93 -21.34 0.33
C LEU A 63 -60.64 -22.17 0.38
N ARG A 64 -59.78 -21.89 1.38
CA ARG A 64 -58.48 -22.56 1.55
C ARG A 64 -58.30 -23.09 2.97
N ARG A 65 -57.60 -24.22 3.11
CA ARG A 65 -57.19 -24.74 4.41
C ARG A 65 -55.97 -23.98 4.92
N TYR A 66 -56.05 -23.48 6.14
CA TYR A 66 -54.95 -22.84 6.86
C TYR A 66 -54.60 -23.67 8.11
N ALA A 67 -53.32 -24.01 8.28
CA ALA A 67 -52.81 -24.64 9.51
C ALA A 67 -51.69 -23.73 10.05
N PRO A 68 -51.82 -23.16 11.27
CA PRO A 68 -50.78 -22.31 11.84
C PRO A 68 -49.48 -23.11 12.03
N ARG A 69 -48.33 -22.52 11.70
CA ARG A 69 -47.00 -23.11 12.02
C ARG A 69 -46.68 -22.88 13.50
N ASP A 70 -46.03 -23.85 14.15
CA ASP A 70 -45.43 -23.63 15.48
C ASP A 70 -44.48 -22.43 15.41
N PRO A 71 -44.74 -21.33 16.14
CA PRO A 71 -44.01 -20.08 15.97
C PRO A 71 -42.52 -20.17 16.35
N GLN A 72 -42.12 -21.23 17.07
CA GLN A 72 -40.73 -21.43 17.47
C GLN A 72 -39.88 -22.10 16.38
N TRP A 73 -40.48 -22.91 15.50
CA TRP A 73 -39.77 -23.70 14.50
C TRP A 73 -40.03 -23.16 13.08
N ARG A 74 -38.95 -22.78 12.41
CA ARG A 74 -38.95 -22.17 11.07
C ARG A 74 -38.43 -23.18 10.05
N THR A 75 -38.94 -23.13 8.83
CA THR A 75 -38.48 -23.96 7.71
C THR A 75 -37.51 -23.16 6.84
N GLY A 76 -36.42 -23.78 6.39
CA GLY A 76 -35.42 -23.15 5.53
C GLY A 76 -34.30 -22.51 6.35
N ILE A 77 -33.31 -23.32 6.72
CA ILE A 77 -32.13 -22.89 7.48
C ILE A 77 -31.47 -21.70 6.77
N PRO A 78 -31.08 -20.63 7.51
CA PRO A 78 -30.40 -19.49 6.91
C PRO A 78 -29.11 -19.92 6.19
N ALA A 79 -28.88 -19.39 4.98
CA ALA A 79 -27.76 -19.81 4.14
C ALA A 79 -26.37 -19.48 4.74
N ASP A 80 -26.33 -18.53 5.67
CA ASP A 80 -25.15 -18.10 6.41
C ASP A 80 -24.85 -18.94 7.66
N TRP A 81 -25.73 -19.88 8.03
CA TRP A 81 -25.51 -20.76 9.17
C TRP A 81 -24.58 -21.93 8.80
N PRO A 82 -23.68 -22.34 9.72
CA PRO A 82 -22.86 -23.52 9.52
C PRO A 82 -23.69 -24.80 9.55
N ALA A 83 -23.07 -25.92 9.20
CA ALA A 83 -23.70 -27.24 9.36
C ALA A 83 -23.96 -27.52 10.85
N PRO A 84 -25.09 -28.17 11.20
CA PRO A 84 -25.36 -28.55 12.59
C PRO A 84 -24.46 -29.71 13.03
N THR A 85 -24.29 -29.86 14.34
CA THR A 85 -23.69 -31.07 14.93
C THR A 85 -24.57 -32.30 14.71
N ALA A 86 -24.04 -33.49 15.06
CA ALA A 86 -24.81 -34.73 15.05
C ALA A 86 -26.08 -34.67 15.93
N ASP A 87 -26.04 -33.87 17.01
CA ASP A 87 -27.16 -33.63 17.91
C ASP A 87 -28.09 -32.49 17.44
N GLY A 88 -27.88 -31.99 16.22
CA GLY A 88 -28.71 -30.93 15.63
C GLY A 88 -28.44 -29.54 16.19
N VAL A 89 -27.26 -29.25 16.74
CA VAL A 89 -26.94 -27.91 17.30
C VAL A 89 -26.17 -27.07 16.28
N PHE A 90 -26.59 -25.82 16.09
CA PHE A 90 -25.84 -24.85 15.28
C PHE A 90 -24.97 -23.98 16.19
N PHE A 91 -23.65 -24.09 16.06
CA PHE A 91 -22.73 -23.20 16.76
C PHE A 91 -22.45 -21.94 15.95
N ASP A 92 -22.20 -20.84 16.64
CA ASP A 92 -21.63 -19.65 16.03
C ASP A 92 -20.23 -20.00 15.45
N PRO A 93 -19.92 -19.62 14.20
CA PRO A 93 -18.63 -19.96 13.56
C PRO A 93 -17.39 -19.49 14.33
N GLU A 94 -17.53 -18.50 15.22
CA GLU A 94 -16.43 -18.04 16.06
C GLU A 94 -16.14 -18.98 17.24
N TRP A 95 -17.03 -19.94 17.58
CA TRP A 95 -16.82 -20.92 18.65
C TRP A 95 -16.01 -22.13 18.20
N ASP A 96 -14.82 -22.28 18.78
CA ASP A 96 -13.92 -23.40 18.54
C ASP A 96 -14.28 -24.60 19.43
N HIS A 97 -15.27 -25.36 18.98
CA HIS A 97 -15.76 -26.54 19.69
C HIS A 97 -14.69 -27.63 19.85
N GLU A 98 -13.80 -27.80 18.86
CA GLU A 98 -12.73 -28.81 18.92
C GLU A 98 -11.75 -28.52 20.05
N ARG A 99 -11.35 -27.25 20.21
CA ARG A 99 -10.40 -26.84 21.23
C ARG A 99 -11.04 -26.66 22.61
N PHE A 100 -12.22 -26.03 22.67
CA PHE A 100 -12.83 -25.57 23.92
C PHE A 100 -14.15 -26.27 24.29
N GLY A 101 -14.61 -27.28 23.54
CA GLY A 101 -15.85 -28.02 23.86
C GLY A 101 -15.84 -28.64 25.27
N HIS A 102 -14.65 -28.87 25.82
CA HIS A 102 -14.42 -29.39 27.16
C HIS A 102 -14.80 -28.40 28.29
N LEU A 103 -15.05 -27.13 27.98
CA LEU A 103 -15.57 -26.10 28.90
C LEU A 103 -17.10 -26.16 29.03
N GLY A 104 -17.74 -27.07 28.30
CA GLY A 104 -19.15 -26.99 27.98
C GLY A 104 -19.40 -25.94 26.90
N VAL A 105 -20.34 -26.21 26.00
CA VAL A 105 -20.71 -25.23 24.98
C VAL A 105 -21.52 -24.11 25.65
N PRO A 106 -21.09 -22.84 25.58
CA PRO A 106 -21.88 -21.75 26.09
C PRO A 106 -23.20 -21.63 25.34
N THR A 107 -24.32 -21.55 26.06
CA THR A 107 -25.63 -21.32 25.42
C THR A 107 -25.59 -20.08 24.52
N ARG A 108 -24.86 -19.03 24.92
CA ARG A 108 -24.70 -17.79 24.14
C ARG A 108 -23.98 -17.97 22.79
N ALA A 109 -23.17 -19.01 22.64
CA ALA A 109 -22.47 -19.35 21.40
C ALA A 109 -23.29 -20.28 20.47
N VAL A 110 -24.50 -20.68 20.88
CA VAL A 110 -25.40 -21.52 20.08
C VAL A 110 -26.31 -20.61 19.27
N LEU A 111 -26.27 -20.70 17.93
CA LEU A 111 -27.16 -19.98 17.03
C LEU A 111 -28.61 -20.49 17.12
N GLY A 112 -28.76 -21.80 17.30
CA GLY A 112 -30.05 -22.47 17.35
C GLY A 112 -29.95 -23.98 17.28
N TRP A 113 -31.09 -24.63 17.08
CA TRP A 113 -31.22 -26.08 17.01
C TRP A 113 -32.03 -26.50 15.80
N LEU A 114 -31.69 -27.66 15.23
CA LEU A 114 -32.44 -28.39 14.23
C LEU A 114 -33.48 -29.29 14.93
N ARG A 115 -34.67 -29.39 14.35
CA ARG A 115 -35.73 -30.23 14.91
C ARG A 115 -35.40 -31.68 14.63
N GLU A 116 -35.47 -32.49 15.67
CA GLU A 116 -35.25 -33.94 15.56
C GLU A 116 -36.13 -34.56 14.47
N GLY A 117 -35.53 -35.43 13.64
CA GLY A 117 -36.22 -36.08 12.53
C GLY A 117 -36.50 -35.21 11.31
N THR A 118 -36.01 -33.96 11.28
CA THR A 118 -36.13 -33.06 10.13
C THR A 118 -34.76 -32.64 9.59
N THR A 119 -34.71 -32.18 8.35
CA THR A 119 -33.48 -31.67 7.72
C THR A 119 -33.48 -30.16 7.53
N ASP A 120 -34.61 -29.49 7.71
CA ASP A 120 -34.80 -28.08 7.33
C ASP A 120 -35.61 -27.24 8.34
N GLN A 121 -36.09 -27.85 9.43
CA GLN A 121 -36.81 -27.13 10.48
C GLN A 121 -35.86 -26.77 11.63
N TYR A 122 -35.75 -25.47 11.94
CA TYR A 122 -34.83 -24.97 12.95
C TYR A 122 -35.50 -23.96 13.90
N ARG A 123 -34.97 -23.84 15.12
CA ARG A 123 -35.35 -22.81 16.09
C ARG A 123 -34.12 -21.99 16.44
N ARG A 124 -34.25 -20.66 16.37
CA ARG A 124 -33.19 -19.74 16.83
C ARG A 124 -33.08 -19.76 18.35
N ASN A 125 -31.86 -19.63 18.84
CA ASN A 125 -31.61 -19.44 20.25
C ASN A 125 -31.85 -17.97 20.64
N PRO A 126 -32.83 -17.66 21.51
CA PRO A 126 -33.06 -16.29 21.96
C PRO A 126 -31.92 -15.73 22.82
N ASP A 127 -31.10 -16.61 23.42
CA ASP A 127 -29.99 -16.23 24.28
C ASP A 127 -28.66 -16.10 23.51
N HIS A 128 -28.65 -16.30 22.19
CA HIS A 128 -27.46 -16.11 21.36
C HIS A 128 -26.97 -14.66 21.47
N THR A 129 -25.68 -14.49 21.72
CA THR A 129 -25.01 -13.19 21.57
C THR A 129 -23.95 -13.32 20.49
N PRO A 130 -23.77 -12.30 19.64
CA PRO A 130 -22.74 -12.33 18.61
C PRO A 130 -21.34 -12.58 19.18
N GLY A 131 -20.51 -13.28 18.40
CA GLY A 131 -19.13 -13.58 18.76
C GLY A 131 -18.24 -12.35 18.92
N PRO A 132 -17.05 -12.53 19.55
CA PRO A 132 -16.12 -11.44 19.82
C PRO A 132 -15.77 -10.57 18.61
N MET A 133 -15.52 -11.16 17.44
CA MET A 133 -15.15 -10.41 16.24
C MET A 133 -16.33 -9.63 15.68
N TRP A 134 -17.55 -10.16 15.76
CA TRP A 134 -18.76 -9.41 15.40
C TRP A 134 -18.99 -8.20 16.31
N LEU A 135 -18.66 -8.31 17.60
CA LEU A 135 -18.68 -7.19 18.56
C LEU A 135 -17.50 -6.21 18.39
N GLY A 136 -16.59 -6.49 17.47
CA GLY A 136 -15.42 -5.67 17.18
C GLY A 136 -14.19 -5.91 18.02
N GLY A 137 -14.12 -7.09 18.65
CA GLY A 137 -12.87 -7.64 19.16
C GLY A 137 -11.87 -7.93 18.03
N PRO A 138 -10.56 -7.94 18.36
CA PRO A 138 -9.52 -8.30 17.40
C PRO A 138 -9.66 -9.76 16.96
N LEU A 139 -9.10 -10.12 15.81
CA LEU A 139 -9.05 -11.52 15.40
C LEU A 139 -8.16 -12.30 16.37
N PRO A 140 -8.65 -13.40 16.98
CA PRO A 140 -7.82 -14.22 17.84
C PRO A 140 -6.83 -15.06 17.03
N LEU A 141 -5.53 -14.91 17.31
CA LEU A 141 -4.45 -15.62 16.60
C LEU A 141 -4.00 -16.87 17.34
N THR A 142 -4.19 -16.91 18.66
CA THR A 142 -3.82 -18.05 19.50
C THR A 142 -5.03 -18.56 20.27
N PRO A 143 -4.97 -19.79 20.81
CA PRO A 143 -5.97 -20.27 21.77
C PRO A 143 -6.13 -19.33 22.98
N ALA A 144 -5.05 -18.66 23.40
CA ALA A 144 -5.09 -17.69 24.48
C ALA A 144 -5.89 -16.44 24.10
N ASP A 145 -5.77 -15.93 22.86
CA ASP A 145 -6.64 -14.85 22.38
C ASP A 145 -8.11 -15.29 22.40
N ARG A 146 -8.43 -16.48 21.84
CA ARG A 146 -9.81 -16.99 21.74
C ARG A 146 -10.50 -17.06 23.10
N VAL A 147 -9.88 -17.68 24.09
CA VAL A 147 -10.53 -17.87 25.41
C VAL A 147 -10.76 -16.53 26.13
N LEU A 148 -9.82 -15.58 25.99
CA LEU A 148 -9.96 -14.24 26.56
C LEU A 148 -11.07 -13.45 25.86
N ASP A 149 -11.15 -13.56 24.54
CA ASP A 149 -12.17 -12.90 23.72
C ASP A 149 -13.57 -13.50 23.99
N TYR A 150 -13.70 -14.82 24.17
CA TYR A 150 -14.96 -15.45 24.58
C TYR A 150 -15.41 -14.99 25.97
N TYR A 151 -14.49 -14.77 26.90
CA TYR A 151 -14.82 -14.19 28.19
C TYR A 151 -15.25 -12.72 28.06
N GLY A 152 -14.51 -11.92 27.28
CA GLY A 152 -14.81 -10.50 27.06
C GLY A 152 -16.15 -10.25 26.37
N SER A 153 -16.57 -11.16 25.48
CA SER A 153 -17.89 -11.14 24.82
C SER A 153 -19.02 -11.70 25.70
N GLY A 154 -18.69 -12.25 26.87
CA GLY A 154 -19.66 -12.82 27.80
C GLY A 154 -20.19 -14.20 27.38
N TRP A 155 -19.49 -14.90 26.48
CA TRP A 155 -19.73 -16.31 26.18
C TRP A 155 -19.22 -17.22 27.30
N LEU A 156 -18.06 -16.93 27.88
CA LEU A 156 -17.53 -17.68 29.03
C LEU A 156 -17.78 -16.92 30.34
N ASP A 157 -18.07 -17.68 31.39
CA ASP A 157 -18.01 -17.18 32.76
C ASP A 157 -16.59 -17.29 33.36
N THR A 158 -16.41 -16.80 34.59
CA THR A 158 -15.08 -16.82 35.25
C THR A 158 -14.55 -18.24 35.47
N PRO A 159 -15.33 -19.22 35.96
CA PRO A 159 -14.90 -20.62 36.02
C PRO A 159 -14.45 -21.19 34.66
N GLN A 160 -15.19 -20.93 33.60
CA GLN A 160 -14.85 -21.41 32.25
C GLN A 160 -13.61 -20.72 31.69
N LEU A 161 -13.45 -19.41 31.90
CA LEU A 161 -12.23 -18.67 31.57
C LEU A 161 -11.02 -19.33 32.23
N VAL A 162 -11.09 -19.53 33.55
CA VAL A 162 -10.02 -20.15 34.32
C VAL A 162 -9.67 -21.52 33.76
N ALA A 163 -10.66 -22.38 33.53
CA ALA A 163 -10.43 -23.71 32.99
C ALA A 163 -9.83 -23.67 31.58
N GLY A 164 -10.26 -22.72 30.74
CA GLY A 164 -9.81 -22.62 29.35
C GLY A 164 -8.45 -21.95 29.18
N VAL A 165 -8.03 -21.10 30.11
CA VAL A 165 -6.79 -20.30 29.99
C VAL A 165 -5.58 -20.96 30.65
N LEU A 166 -5.74 -21.95 31.53
CA LEU A 166 -4.59 -22.56 32.24
C LEU A 166 -3.60 -23.28 31.30
N ASP A 167 -4.12 -23.95 30.29
CA ASP A 167 -3.34 -24.84 29.42
C ASP A 167 -3.06 -24.22 28.04
N VAL A 168 -3.26 -22.91 27.88
CA VAL A 168 -2.86 -22.15 26.68
C VAL A 168 -1.45 -21.60 26.83
N GLU A 169 -0.76 -21.45 25.71
CA GLU A 169 0.56 -20.83 25.67
C GLU A 169 0.43 -19.30 25.83
N VAL A 170 1.29 -18.74 26.68
CA VAL A 170 1.43 -17.29 26.87
C VAL A 170 2.90 -16.87 26.75
N TRP A 171 3.11 -15.61 26.42
CA TRP A 171 4.42 -14.97 26.28
C TRP A 171 4.74 -14.14 27.52
N LEU A 172 5.90 -14.35 28.13
CA LEU A 172 6.38 -13.58 29.28
C LEU A 172 7.71 -12.88 28.95
N PRO A 173 7.89 -11.61 29.37
CA PRO A 173 9.14 -10.90 29.20
C PRO A 173 10.20 -11.44 30.19
N ILE A 174 11.38 -11.75 29.66
CA ILE A 174 12.50 -12.21 30.48
C ILE A 174 13.22 -11.01 31.11
N ASP A 175 13.62 -11.18 32.37
CA ASP A 175 14.59 -10.32 33.06
C ASP A 175 15.86 -11.15 33.31
N HIS A 176 17.04 -10.60 33.01
CA HIS A 176 18.30 -11.32 33.16
C HIS A 176 18.73 -11.49 34.63
N GLU A 177 18.22 -10.67 35.56
CA GLU A 177 18.56 -10.73 36.99
C GLU A 177 17.57 -11.62 37.76
N THR A 178 16.27 -11.47 37.52
CA THR A 178 15.21 -12.19 38.25
C THR A 178 14.61 -13.36 37.49
N GLY A 179 15.06 -13.61 36.25
CA GLY A 179 14.52 -14.65 35.36
C GLY A 179 13.21 -14.27 34.66
N MET A 180 12.40 -13.39 35.27
CA MET A 180 11.17 -12.82 34.72
C MET A 180 10.94 -11.39 35.21
N ARG A 181 10.37 -10.54 34.36
CA ARG A 181 10.14 -9.13 34.67
C ARG A 181 8.78 -8.92 35.34
N SER A 182 8.76 -8.55 36.61
CA SER A 182 7.51 -8.13 37.29
C SER A 182 7.23 -6.64 37.09
N ARG A 183 5.96 -6.22 37.22
CA ARG A 183 5.52 -4.82 37.16
C ARG A 183 4.57 -4.47 38.29
N PRO A 184 4.64 -3.24 38.85
CA PRO A 184 3.64 -2.77 39.81
C PRO A 184 2.30 -2.55 39.10
N GLY A 185 1.22 -3.06 39.71
CA GLY A 185 -0.15 -2.79 39.34
C GLY A 185 -0.65 -1.45 39.87
N PRO A 186 -1.90 -1.07 39.57
CA PRO A 186 -2.50 0.21 39.99
C PRO A 186 -2.46 0.42 41.51
N ASP A 187 -2.61 -0.68 42.26
CA ASP A 187 -2.66 -0.68 43.73
C ASP A 187 -1.27 -0.83 44.38
N GLY A 188 -0.19 -0.84 43.59
CA GLY A 188 1.17 -1.04 44.05
C GLY A 188 1.61 -2.51 44.19
N ASP A 189 0.68 -3.46 44.09
CA ASP A 189 0.96 -4.91 44.06
C ASP A 189 1.90 -5.27 42.90
N SER A 190 2.82 -6.21 43.11
CA SER A 190 3.67 -6.74 42.04
C SER A 190 2.94 -7.80 41.22
N TRP A 191 3.06 -7.78 39.90
CA TRP A 191 2.42 -8.73 38.99
C TRP A 191 3.39 -9.25 37.93
N LEU A 192 3.17 -10.48 37.48
CA LEU A 192 3.82 -10.98 36.27
C LEU A 192 3.00 -10.59 35.03
N PRO A 193 3.54 -9.79 34.10
CA PRO A 193 2.92 -9.53 32.81
C PRO A 193 3.05 -10.76 31.91
N ALA A 194 1.94 -11.15 31.27
CA ALA A 194 1.91 -12.16 30.22
C ALA A 194 1.12 -11.64 29.01
N PHE A 195 1.32 -12.26 27.84
CA PHE A 195 0.67 -11.84 26.59
C PHE A 195 0.17 -13.06 25.83
N SER A 196 -1.06 -13.01 25.33
CA SER A 196 -1.71 -14.13 24.63
C SER A 196 -1.11 -14.40 23.25
N SER A 197 -0.43 -13.43 22.65
CA SER A 197 0.23 -13.62 21.36
C SER A 197 1.39 -12.64 21.17
N VAL A 198 2.26 -12.96 20.21
CA VAL A 198 3.42 -12.12 19.85
C VAL A 198 3.02 -10.71 19.40
N LEU A 199 1.82 -10.55 18.83
CA LEU A 199 1.31 -9.23 18.46
C LEU A 199 0.99 -8.37 19.68
N ARG A 200 0.68 -8.96 20.84
CA ARG A 200 0.36 -8.20 22.06
C ARG A 200 1.59 -7.88 22.91
N CYS A 201 2.74 -8.50 22.64
CA CYS A 201 3.99 -8.25 23.33
C CYS A 201 4.43 -6.77 23.25
N PRO A 202 4.66 -6.08 24.39
CA PRO A 202 5.11 -4.69 24.41
C PRO A 202 6.56 -4.52 23.96
N TRP A 203 6.88 -3.30 23.55
CA TRP A 203 8.23 -2.84 23.22
C TRP A 203 8.77 -1.89 24.31
N PRO A 204 10.10 -1.79 24.56
CA PRO A 204 11.19 -2.64 24.09
C PRO A 204 11.48 -3.78 25.08
N VAL A 205 11.26 -5.03 24.65
CA VAL A 205 11.69 -6.21 25.41
C VAL A 205 12.54 -7.07 24.49
N ASP A 206 13.74 -7.41 24.96
CA ASP A 206 14.77 -8.09 24.16
C ASP A 206 14.60 -9.60 24.08
N GLU A 207 13.95 -10.19 25.07
CA GLU A 207 13.79 -11.63 25.15
C GLU A 207 12.47 -12.03 25.78
N TRP A 208 11.95 -13.14 25.27
CA TRP A 208 10.65 -13.67 25.64
C TRP A 208 10.76 -15.14 25.99
N ARG A 209 9.85 -15.57 26.85
CA ARG A 209 9.63 -16.98 27.16
C ARG A 209 8.19 -17.34 26.83
N THR A 210 7.97 -18.44 26.12
CA THR A 210 6.64 -19.05 26.03
C THR A 210 6.52 -20.20 27.01
N MET A 211 5.35 -20.38 27.60
CA MET A 211 5.01 -21.48 28.51
C MET A 211 3.50 -21.58 28.69
N ALA A 212 3.03 -22.64 29.36
CA ALA A 212 1.64 -22.71 29.81
C ALA A 212 1.35 -21.61 30.82
N LEU A 213 0.15 -21.00 30.80
CA LEU A 213 -0.21 -20.02 31.82
C LEU A 213 -0.24 -20.62 33.23
N ARG A 214 -0.59 -21.91 33.35
CA ARG A 214 -0.46 -22.69 34.58
C ARG A 214 0.96 -22.65 35.15
N GLU A 215 1.97 -22.85 34.30
CA GLU A 215 3.38 -22.77 34.69
C GLU A 215 3.77 -21.37 35.13
N ALA A 216 3.31 -20.35 34.40
CA ALA A 216 3.55 -18.96 34.78
C ALA A 216 2.98 -18.65 36.19
N LEU A 217 1.80 -19.18 36.50
CA LEU A 217 1.15 -19.02 37.81
C LEU A 217 1.87 -19.81 38.91
N GLU A 218 2.32 -21.04 38.64
CA GLU A 218 3.18 -21.81 39.56
C GLU A 218 4.45 -21.02 39.90
N MET A 219 5.07 -20.37 38.91
CA MET A 219 6.26 -19.54 39.11
C MET A 219 6.01 -18.25 39.91
N VAL A 220 4.78 -17.70 39.91
CA VAL A 220 4.45 -16.53 40.74
C VAL A 220 4.67 -16.84 42.22
N ALA A 221 4.31 -18.05 42.66
CA ALA A 221 4.42 -18.46 44.07
C ALA A 221 5.87 -18.45 44.59
N GLU A 222 6.83 -18.62 43.68
CA GLU A 222 8.27 -18.65 43.97
C GLU A 222 8.99 -17.34 43.57
N HIS A 223 8.25 -16.35 43.05
CA HIS A 223 8.85 -15.14 42.47
C HIS A 223 9.47 -14.23 43.55
N PRO A 224 10.75 -13.79 43.41
CA PRO A 224 11.46 -13.03 44.45
C PRO A 224 10.79 -11.70 44.83
N ALA A 225 10.07 -11.09 43.89
CA ALA A 225 9.35 -9.82 44.10
C ALA A 225 7.96 -9.98 44.76
N GLY A 226 7.56 -11.19 45.17
CA GLY A 226 6.27 -11.43 45.83
C GLY A 226 5.07 -11.08 44.95
N ALA A 227 5.11 -11.46 43.66
CA ALA A 227 4.02 -11.15 42.74
C ALA A 227 2.70 -11.80 43.19
N VAL A 228 1.58 -11.09 43.04
CA VAL A 228 0.26 -11.52 43.51
C VAL A 228 -0.53 -12.32 42.47
N GLY A 229 -0.02 -12.40 41.24
CA GLY A 229 -0.66 -13.09 40.13
C GLY A 229 -0.01 -12.83 38.77
N VAL A 230 -0.65 -13.38 37.74
CA VAL A 230 -0.35 -13.10 36.33
C VAL A 230 -1.43 -12.19 35.76
N ARG A 231 -1.03 -11.17 35.00
CA ARG A 231 -1.93 -10.28 34.27
C ARG A 231 -1.67 -10.42 32.78
N VAL A 232 -2.62 -11.02 32.07
CA VAL A 232 -2.52 -11.35 30.65
C VAL A 232 -3.00 -10.15 29.82
N ASN A 233 -2.24 -9.85 28.76
CA ASN A 233 -2.39 -8.70 27.88
C ASN A 233 -2.25 -7.36 28.61
N TRP A 234 -1.15 -7.27 29.38
CA TRP A 234 -0.80 -6.06 30.11
C TRP A 234 -0.79 -4.82 29.20
N GLY A 235 -1.50 -3.76 29.60
CA GLY A 235 -1.59 -2.50 28.85
C GLY A 235 -2.81 -2.40 27.92
N ASP A 236 -3.54 -3.51 27.71
CA ASP A 236 -4.84 -3.43 27.06
C ASP A 236 -5.87 -2.73 27.97
N ARG A 237 -6.98 -2.26 27.39
CA ARG A 237 -8.04 -1.55 28.14
C ARG A 237 -8.64 -2.39 29.26
N GLN A 238 -8.70 -3.71 29.08
CA GLN A 238 -9.22 -4.68 30.05
C GLN A 238 -8.33 -5.93 30.05
N PRO A 239 -7.20 -5.92 30.76
CA PRO A 239 -6.34 -7.09 30.87
C PRO A 239 -7.00 -8.15 31.77
N ALA A 240 -6.73 -9.43 31.52
CA ALA A 240 -7.22 -10.51 32.37
C ALA A 240 -6.29 -10.70 33.57
N GLU A 241 -6.86 -10.69 34.77
CA GLU A 241 -6.12 -10.79 36.04
C GLU A 241 -6.36 -12.14 36.70
N LEU A 242 -5.29 -12.91 36.87
CA LEU A 242 -5.30 -14.21 37.54
C LEU A 242 -4.43 -14.16 38.79
N ARG A 243 -5.09 -14.02 39.95
CA ARG A 243 -4.40 -13.97 41.25
C ARG A 243 -3.96 -15.36 41.72
N THR A 244 -2.90 -15.42 42.52
CA THR A 244 -2.41 -16.65 43.14
C THR A 244 -3.43 -17.29 44.08
N SER A 245 -4.34 -16.52 44.67
CA SER A 245 -5.46 -17.06 45.46
C SER A 245 -6.44 -17.91 44.64
N LEU A 246 -6.39 -17.84 43.30
CA LEU A 246 -7.11 -18.75 42.42
C LEU A 246 -6.35 -20.07 42.22
N ILE A 247 -5.04 -20.16 42.51
CA ILE A 247 -4.21 -21.36 42.36
C ILE A 247 -4.68 -22.51 43.24
N GLU A 248 -5.07 -22.23 44.48
CA GLU A 248 -5.63 -23.26 45.37
C GLU A 248 -6.92 -23.88 44.79
N LYS A 249 -7.68 -23.10 44.02
CA LYS A 249 -8.86 -23.58 43.29
C LYS A 249 -8.48 -24.30 42.00
N PHE A 250 -7.29 -24.12 41.45
CA PHE A 250 -6.86 -24.79 40.22
C PHE A 250 -6.54 -26.27 40.39
N ALA A 251 -6.30 -26.74 41.62
CA ALA A 251 -6.13 -28.16 41.93
C ALA A 251 -7.34 -29.01 41.51
N GLN A 252 -8.52 -28.39 41.31
CA GLN A 252 -9.72 -29.06 40.82
C GLN A 252 -9.80 -29.18 39.28
N TYR A 253 -8.89 -28.53 38.53
CA TYR A 253 -8.84 -28.56 37.08
C TYR A 253 -7.64 -29.39 36.60
N PRO A 254 -7.84 -30.68 36.26
CA PRO A 254 -6.77 -31.55 35.80
C PRO A 254 -6.16 -31.03 34.50
N GLU A 255 -4.86 -31.26 34.31
CA GLU A 255 -4.17 -30.97 33.06
C GLU A 255 -4.82 -31.74 31.90
N ARG A 256 -5.14 -31.06 30.80
CA ARG A 256 -5.91 -31.66 29.69
C ARG A 256 -5.08 -32.07 28.48
N GLY A 257 -3.75 -32.01 28.59
CA GLY A 257 -2.85 -32.41 27.52
C GLY A 257 -1.38 -32.09 27.83
N PRO A 258 -0.47 -32.37 26.90
CA PRO A 258 0.93 -32.00 27.06
C PRO A 258 1.04 -30.47 27.16
N ARG A 259 1.77 -29.99 28.17
CA ARG A 259 2.04 -28.56 28.34
C ARG A 259 2.77 -28.01 27.10
N PRO A 260 2.44 -26.79 26.63
CA PRO A 260 3.26 -26.08 25.65
C PRO A 260 4.74 -26.08 26.06
N PRO A 261 5.68 -26.33 25.14
CA PRO A 261 7.08 -26.39 25.48
C PRO A 261 7.59 -25.03 25.95
N VAL A 262 8.32 -25.01 27.06
CA VAL A 262 9.00 -23.79 27.52
C VAL A 262 10.09 -23.42 26.52
N THR A 263 9.87 -22.33 25.79
CA THR A 263 10.79 -21.91 24.72
C THR A 263 11.26 -20.49 24.97
N ARG A 264 12.58 -20.28 24.87
CA ARG A 264 13.17 -18.93 24.90
C ARG A 264 13.26 -18.41 23.48
N TRP A 265 12.66 -17.26 23.27
CA TRP A 265 12.65 -16.58 22.00
C TRP A 265 13.50 -15.32 22.11
N PRO A 266 14.38 -15.05 21.14
CA PRO A 266 14.91 -13.71 20.98
C PRO A 266 13.74 -12.76 20.66
N ARG A 267 13.98 -11.45 20.77
CA ARG A 267 13.04 -10.40 20.36
C ARG A 267 12.34 -10.80 19.04
N PRO A 268 11.00 -10.85 18.99
CA PRO A 268 10.29 -11.21 17.76
C PRO A 268 10.64 -10.21 16.66
N GLU A 269 10.81 -10.63 15.41
CA GLU A 269 11.33 -9.73 14.36
C GLU A 269 10.23 -8.98 13.58
N GLY A 270 9.04 -9.59 13.38
CA GLY A 270 8.04 -9.11 12.42
C GLY A 270 7.50 -7.70 12.66
N LEU A 271 6.80 -7.47 13.78
CA LEU A 271 6.25 -6.15 14.15
C LEU A 271 7.36 -5.13 14.47
N PHE A 272 8.50 -5.63 14.95
CA PHE A 272 9.52 -4.80 15.58
C PHE A 272 10.58 -4.29 14.60
N ALA A 273 10.74 -4.91 13.43
CA ALA A 273 11.62 -4.40 12.37
C ALA A 273 11.15 -3.04 11.84
N GLU A 274 9.85 -2.89 11.63
CA GLU A 274 9.20 -1.65 11.18
C GLU A 274 9.41 -0.48 12.16
N VAL A 275 9.24 -0.73 13.45
CA VAL A 275 9.47 0.25 14.53
C VAL A 275 10.95 0.63 14.62
N ARG A 276 11.86 -0.36 14.57
CA ARG A 276 13.31 -0.09 14.58
C ARG A 276 13.74 0.79 13.41
N ASN A 277 13.14 0.60 12.24
CA ASN A 277 13.46 1.42 11.07
C ASN A 277 12.97 2.86 11.23
N ALA A 278 11.79 3.06 11.83
CA ALA A 278 11.31 4.38 12.20
C ALA A 278 12.23 5.06 13.22
N GLU A 279 12.68 4.35 14.25
CA GLU A 279 13.59 4.88 15.27
C GLU A 279 14.99 5.14 14.74
N ALA A 280 15.53 4.28 13.89
CA ALA A 280 16.79 4.50 13.19
C ALA A 280 16.74 5.73 12.27
N ALA A 281 15.54 6.10 11.80
CA ALA A 281 15.29 7.34 11.07
C ALA A 281 15.07 8.56 11.99
N GLY A 282 15.20 8.40 13.32
CA GLY A 282 15.05 9.46 14.31
C GLY A 282 13.58 9.76 14.68
N VAL A 283 12.65 8.86 14.36
CA VAL A 283 11.22 9.04 14.65
C VAL A 283 10.85 8.35 15.96
N VAL A 284 10.10 9.06 16.81
CA VAL A 284 9.56 8.50 18.05
C VAL A 284 8.21 7.84 17.76
N VAL A 285 8.12 6.52 17.94
CA VAL A 285 6.87 5.76 17.82
C VAL A 285 6.15 5.77 19.16
N ARG A 286 4.92 6.30 19.22
CA ARG A 286 4.15 6.38 20.47
C ARG A 286 3.42 5.07 20.75
N GLU A 287 3.01 4.88 22.00
CA GLU A 287 2.22 3.71 22.41
C GLU A 287 0.90 3.59 21.62
N GLU A 288 0.25 4.72 21.31
CA GLU A 288 -0.96 4.76 20.48
C GLU A 288 -0.71 4.35 19.02
N ASP A 289 0.47 4.64 18.47
CA ASP A 289 0.88 4.19 17.13
C ASP A 289 1.06 2.67 17.14
N MET A 290 1.66 2.13 18.21
CA MET A 290 1.84 0.69 18.41
C MET A 290 0.51 -0.05 18.61
N VAL A 291 -0.43 0.50 19.37
CA VAL A 291 -1.77 -0.09 19.54
C VAL A 291 -2.48 -0.18 18.18
N ALA A 292 -2.53 0.93 17.44
CA ALA A 292 -3.18 0.96 16.13
C ALA A 292 -2.54 0.00 15.11
N LEU A 293 -1.20 -0.07 15.11
CA LEU A 293 -0.45 -1.00 14.26
C LEU A 293 -0.77 -2.46 14.59
N ARG A 294 -0.80 -2.80 15.89
CA ARG A 294 -1.13 -4.14 16.39
C ARG A 294 -2.54 -4.56 15.98
N GLU A 295 -3.53 -3.72 16.25
CA GLU A 295 -4.94 -3.97 15.91
C GLU A 295 -5.12 -4.16 14.39
N ALA A 296 -4.51 -3.30 13.58
CA ALA A 296 -4.61 -3.38 12.13
C ALA A 296 -3.90 -4.62 11.56
N LYS A 297 -2.70 -4.99 12.06
CA LYS A 297 -2.01 -6.21 11.61
C LYS A 297 -2.76 -7.47 12.03
N ALA A 298 -3.34 -7.52 13.22
CA ALA A 298 -4.19 -8.63 13.64
C ALA A 298 -5.42 -8.77 12.73
N TRP A 299 -6.07 -7.65 12.43
CA TRP A 299 -7.21 -7.59 11.52
C TRP A 299 -6.85 -8.06 10.10
N VAL A 300 -5.73 -7.60 9.54
CA VAL A 300 -5.24 -8.03 8.21
C VAL A 300 -4.87 -9.51 8.19
N ALA A 301 -4.16 -10.01 9.22
CA ALA A 301 -3.79 -11.42 9.35
C ALA A 301 -5.03 -12.34 9.45
N GLY A 302 -6.11 -11.82 10.00
CA GLY A 302 -7.43 -12.46 10.05
C GLY A 302 -8.24 -12.43 8.76
N GLY A 303 -7.65 -12.00 7.64
CA GLY A 303 -8.41 -11.85 6.40
C GLY A 303 -9.38 -10.68 6.42
N ARG A 304 -9.15 -9.66 7.27
CA ARG A 304 -9.97 -8.45 7.42
C ARG A 304 -11.41 -8.73 7.87
N SER A 305 -11.63 -9.81 8.59
CA SER A 305 -12.91 -10.17 9.22
C SER A 305 -13.24 -9.25 10.41
N GLY A 306 -14.52 -8.94 10.61
CA GLY A 306 -14.99 -8.05 11.68
C GLY A 306 -14.90 -6.56 11.32
N PRO A 307 -15.26 -5.66 12.25
CA PRO A 307 -15.21 -4.23 12.01
C PRO A 307 -13.76 -3.74 11.87
N ARG A 308 -13.57 -2.81 10.94
CA ARG A 308 -12.28 -2.19 10.66
C ARG A 308 -11.74 -1.46 11.91
N PRO A 309 -10.50 -1.71 12.34
CA PRO A 309 -9.86 -0.97 13.42
C PRO A 309 -9.86 0.54 13.16
N ALA A 310 -10.01 1.33 14.22
CA ALA A 310 -10.01 2.80 14.12
C ALA A 310 -8.70 3.34 13.52
N GLY A 311 -7.60 2.63 13.77
CA GLY A 311 -6.28 2.97 13.25
C GLY A 311 -6.01 2.54 11.81
N ALA A 312 -6.87 1.77 11.14
CA ALA A 312 -6.62 1.30 9.78
C ALA A 312 -6.58 2.47 8.78
N GLN A 313 -5.68 2.38 7.80
CA GLN A 313 -5.43 3.43 6.81
C GLN A 313 -5.96 2.99 5.44
N ALA A 314 -6.49 3.94 4.66
CA ALA A 314 -6.90 3.66 3.30
C ALA A 314 -5.69 3.51 2.36
N TYR A 315 -5.78 2.55 1.45
CA TYR A 315 -4.87 2.34 0.33
C TYR A 315 -5.67 2.17 -0.97
N TRP A 316 -4.97 2.24 -2.09
CA TRP A 316 -5.57 2.14 -3.42
C TRP A 316 -4.87 1.05 -4.23
N ASP A 317 -5.65 0.07 -4.69
CA ASP A 317 -5.16 -1.05 -5.49
C ASP A 317 -4.80 -0.62 -6.93
N SER A 318 -4.45 -1.59 -7.78
CA SER A 318 -4.10 -1.36 -9.19
C SER A 318 -5.27 -0.92 -10.07
N GLU A 319 -6.51 -1.08 -9.64
CA GLU A 319 -7.71 -0.56 -10.31
C GLU A 319 -8.14 0.81 -9.73
N GLY A 320 -7.36 1.32 -8.77
CA GLY A 320 -7.67 2.48 -7.97
C GLY A 320 -8.76 2.22 -6.92
N GLY A 321 -9.22 0.97 -6.75
CA GLY A 321 -10.17 0.57 -5.73
C GLY A 321 -9.61 0.86 -4.34
N ARG A 322 -10.45 1.43 -3.46
CA ARG A 322 -10.02 1.77 -2.09
C ARG A 322 -10.17 0.54 -1.21
N TYR A 323 -9.09 0.13 -0.55
CA TYR A 323 -9.09 -0.90 0.49
C TYR A 323 -8.43 -0.37 1.76
N TRP A 324 -8.53 -1.12 2.86
CA TRP A 324 -7.96 -0.71 4.16
C TRP A 324 -6.83 -1.65 4.55
N ASP A 325 -5.76 -1.07 5.07
CA ASP A 325 -4.56 -1.80 5.48
C ASP A 325 -3.94 -1.20 6.75
N VAL A 326 -2.81 -1.80 7.13
CA VAL A 326 -1.97 -1.39 8.24
C VAL A 326 -1.55 0.08 8.09
N PRO A 327 -1.73 0.90 9.13
CA PRO A 327 -1.37 2.31 9.04
C PRO A 327 0.14 2.49 9.01
N THR A 328 0.58 3.38 8.15
CA THR A 328 1.95 3.87 8.12
C THR A 328 2.10 5.12 8.99
N ARG A 329 1.05 5.94 9.11
CA ARG A 329 1.03 7.22 9.85
C ARG A 329 2.18 8.18 9.49
N GLY A 330 2.79 8.03 8.32
CA GLY A 330 4.03 8.73 7.95
C GLY A 330 5.24 8.44 8.85
N ILE A 331 5.18 7.39 9.68
CA ILE A 331 6.19 7.03 10.67
C ILE A 331 6.77 5.64 10.38
N ILE A 332 5.89 4.69 10.06
CA ILE A 332 6.21 3.28 9.84
C ILE A 332 6.13 3.01 8.35
N GLY A 333 7.27 2.76 7.71
CA GLY A 333 7.38 2.68 6.25
C GLY A 333 8.35 1.59 5.78
N PRO A 334 8.57 1.50 4.46
CA PRO A 334 9.34 0.43 3.81
C PRO A 334 10.82 0.35 4.25
N THR A 335 11.43 -0.83 4.10
CA THR A 335 12.74 -1.20 4.67
C THR A 335 13.93 -1.18 3.68
N THR A 336 13.79 -0.54 2.53
CA THR A 336 14.74 -0.61 1.40
C THR A 336 15.90 0.39 1.51
N PRO A 337 17.10 0.04 0.99
CA PRO A 337 18.26 0.94 0.94
C PRO A 337 18.09 2.00 -0.16
N GLU A 338 17.44 3.12 0.18
CA GLU A 338 17.07 4.15 -0.80
C GLU A 338 17.90 5.45 -0.69
N LEU A 339 18.02 6.17 -1.81
CA LEU A 339 18.65 7.49 -1.90
C LEU A 339 17.91 8.52 -1.03
N HIS A 340 16.57 8.52 -1.10
CA HIS A 340 15.70 9.41 -0.34
C HIS A 340 15.19 8.76 0.95
N ARG A 341 14.70 9.58 1.87
CA ARG A 341 13.98 9.14 3.07
C ARG A 341 12.48 9.15 2.79
N TRP A 342 11.83 8.01 2.98
CA TRP A 342 10.37 7.88 2.79
C TRP A 342 9.59 8.92 3.60
N GLN A 343 9.94 9.11 4.88
CA GLN A 343 9.26 10.08 5.75
C GLN A 343 9.39 11.51 5.21
N SER A 344 10.53 11.84 4.59
CA SER A 344 10.76 13.14 3.97
C SER A 344 9.88 13.33 2.74
N VAL A 345 9.73 12.30 1.89
CA VAL A 345 8.86 12.37 0.70
C VAL A 345 7.40 12.51 1.09
N VAL A 346 6.91 11.65 1.99
CA VAL A 346 5.53 11.73 2.52
C VAL A 346 5.31 13.06 3.23
N GLY A 347 6.25 13.47 4.08
CA GLY A 347 6.20 14.73 4.80
C GLY A 347 6.12 15.94 3.87
N ALA A 348 6.88 15.96 2.77
CA ALA A 348 6.85 17.06 1.80
C ALA A 348 5.47 17.16 1.10
N TYR A 349 4.91 16.02 0.66
CA TYR A 349 3.60 15.97 0.02
C TYR A 349 2.48 16.39 0.96
N VAL A 350 2.44 15.82 2.17
CA VAL A 350 1.43 16.16 3.17
C VAL A 350 1.62 17.58 3.70
N GLY A 351 2.87 18.04 3.87
CA GLY A 351 3.19 19.41 4.23
C GLY A 351 2.65 20.42 3.23
N PHE A 352 2.82 20.16 1.93
CA PHE A 352 2.22 20.98 0.87
C PHE A 352 0.69 21.08 1.05
N ALA A 353 0.02 19.94 1.26
CA ALA A 353 -1.43 19.88 1.45
C ALA A 353 -1.91 20.57 2.75
N ILE A 354 -1.14 20.49 3.84
CA ILE A 354 -1.41 21.24 5.08
C ILE A 354 -1.39 22.74 4.79
N GLY A 355 -0.38 23.22 4.06
CA GLY A 355 -0.27 24.61 3.65
C GLY A 355 -1.50 25.07 2.87
N GLU A 356 -1.92 24.29 1.88
CA GLU A 356 -3.03 24.63 1.00
C GLU A 356 -4.39 24.60 1.73
N VAL A 357 -4.73 23.47 2.34
CA VAL A 357 -6.10 23.21 2.79
C VAL A 357 -6.38 23.81 4.15
N PHE A 358 -5.42 23.76 5.06
CA PHE A 358 -5.65 24.18 6.44
C PHE A 358 -5.29 25.64 6.67
N LEU A 359 -4.15 26.08 6.15
CA LEU A 359 -3.60 27.40 6.45
C LEU A 359 -4.09 28.47 5.47
N VAL A 360 -4.08 28.16 4.17
CA VAL A 360 -4.61 29.05 3.13
C VAL A 360 -6.13 28.91 2.97
N LYS A 361 -6.70 27.76 3.37
CA LYS A 361 -8.12 27.40 3.14
C LYS A 361 -8.51 27.44 1.66
N HIS A 362 -7.59 26.97 0.81
CA HIS A 362 -7.82 26.83 -0.62
C HIS A 362 -8.62 25.54 -0.92
N ASP A 363 -9.06 25.37 -2.17
CA ASP A 363 -9.91 24.26 -2.61
C ASP A 363 -9.19 22.90 -2.78
N GLY A 364 -7.86 22.85 -2.57
CA GLY A 364 -7.06 21.64 -2.74
C GLY A 364 -6.63 21.34 -4.19
N SER A 365 -6.93 22.22 -5.14
CA SER A 365 -6.62 22.01 -6.57
C SER A 365 -5.13 21.93 -6.87
N LEU A 366 -4.25 22.58 -6.10
CA LEU A 366 -2.80 22.50 -6.30
C LEU A 366 -2.23 21.18 -5.80
N THR A 367 -2.68 20.70 -4.63
CA THR A 367 -2.41 19.34 -4.16
C THR A 367 -2.94 18.34 -5.16
N GLY A 368 -4.15 18.54 -5.68
CA GLY A 368 -4.69 17.75 -6.78
C GLY A 368 -3.78 17.74 -8.00
N ALA A 369 -3.25 18.88 -8.43
CA ALA A 369 -2.32 18.98 -9.56
C ALA A 369 -1.00 18.22 -9.32
N LEU A 370 -0.46 18.26 -8.10
CA LEU A 370 0.68 17.45 -7.68
C LEU A 370 0.35 15.96 -7.82
N LEU A 371 -0.74 15.50 -7.22
CA LEU A 371 -1.13 14.09 -7.21
C LEU A 371 -1.39 13.54 -8.63
N HIS A 372 -2.06 14.30 -9.51
CA HIS A 372 -2.27 13.90 -10.91
C HIS A 372 -0.96 13.84 -11.69
N SER A 373 -0.03 14.75 -11.40
CA SER A 373 1.30 14.76 -12.02
C SER A 373 2.12 13.56 -11.56
N THR A 374 2.05 13.23 -10.27
CA THR A 374 2.69 12.06 -9.67
C THR A 374 2.17 10.77 -10.29
N ASP A 375 0.85 10.59 -10.36
CA ASP A 375 0.23 9.42 -11.00
C ASP A 375 0.66 9.26 -12.46
N ARG A 376 0.62 10.36 -13.22
CA ARG A 376 1.04 10.36 -14.62
C ARG A 376 2.50 9.88 -14.76
N LEU A 377 3.41 10.46 -13.97
CA LEU A 377 4.83 10.12 -14.07
C LEU A 377 5.12 8.70 -13.59
N VAL A 378 4.40 8.21 -12.57
CA VAL A 378 4.47 6.80 -12.15
C VAL A 378 4.00 5.86 -13.27
N ARG A 379 2.94 6.22 -14.01
CA ARG A 379 2.49 5.41 -15.16
C ARG A 379 3.49 5.41 -16.30
N GLU A 380 4.05 6.57 -16.64
CA GLU A 380 5.16 6.68 -17.61
C GLU A 380 6.36 5.84 -17.15
N ALA A 381 6.57 5.75 -15.83
CA ALA A 381 7.65 4.95 -15.26
C ALA A 381 7.47 3.42 -15.36
N HIS A 382 6.24 2.94 -15.59
CA HIS A 382 6.05 1.54 -15.92
C HIS A 382 6.42 1.24 -17.38
N ASP A 383 6.35 2.24 -18.25
CA ASP A 383 6.64 2.07 -19.68
C ASP A 383 8.15 2.13 -19.97
N TRP A 384 8.93 2.85 -19.18
CA TRP A 384 10.38 2.97 -19.36
C TRP A 384 11.22 1.88 -18.64
N SER A 385 10.61 1.05 -17.77
CA SER A 385 11.32 0.15 -16.86
C SER A 385 10.49 -1.08 -16.53
N SER A 386 10.95 -2.23 -17.04
CA SER A 386 10.39 -3.53 -16.67
C SER A 386 10.64 -3.89 -15.21
N ALA A 387 11.64 -3.30 -14.54
CA ALA A 387 11.92 -3.54 -13.13
C ALA A 387 10.83 -2.96 -12.22
N VAL A 388 10.32 -1.77 -12.54
CA VAL A 388 9.14 -1.18 -11.87
C VAL A 388 7.93 -2.11 -11.97
N THR A 389 7.69 -2.66 -13.17
CA THR A 389 6.61 -3.63 -13.38
C THR A 389 6.83 -4.93 -12.59
N ALA A 390 8.06 -5.45 -12.58
CA ALA A 390 8.42 -6.68 -11.87
C ALA A 390 8.35 -6.52 -10.33
N ALA A 391 8.54 -5.30 -9.82
CA ALA A 391 8.40 -4.98 -8.39
C ALA A 391 6.94 -5.03 -7.89
N GLY A 392 5.96 -5.25 -8.77
CA GLY A 392 4.55 -5.35 -8.40
C GLY A 392 3.93 -4.03 -7.95
N LEU A 393 4.54 -2.90 -8.32
CA LEU A 393 4.00 -1.58 -8.00
C LEU A 393 2.69 -1.33 -8.76
N PRO A 394 1.71 -0.62 -8.15
CA PRO A 394 0.40 -0.45 -8.75
C PRO A 394 0.46 0.48 -9.97
N ARG A 395 0.20 -0.08 -11.16
CA ARG A 395 -0.06 0.69 -12.39
C ARG A 395 -1.54 0.99 -12.55
N ARG A 396 -2.00 2.10 -11.97
CA ARG A 396 -3.43 2.47 -11.98
C ARG A 396 -3.89 2.97 -13.36
N PRO A 397 -5.18 2.82 -13.72
CA PRO A 397 -5.68 3.28 -15.03
C PRO A 397 -5.75 4.80 -15.10
N ALA A 398 -5.52 5.39 -16.27
CA ALA A 398 -5.63 6.84 -16.46
C ALA A 398 -6.99 7.37 -16.00
N GLY A 399 -7.01 8.49 -15.25
CA GLY A 399 -8.24 9.13 -14.76
C GLY A 399 -8.85 8.49 -13.51
N TRP A 400 -8.24 7.45 -12.92
CA TRP A 400 -8.74 6.85 -11.67
C TRP A 400 -8.80 7.85 -10.50
N LEU A 401 -7.94 8.87 -10.55
CA LEU A 401 -7.75 9.83 -9.48
C LEU A 401 -8.84 10.92 -9.45
N ASP A 402 -9.48 11.18 -10.59
CA ASP A 402 -10.50 12.23 -10.80
C ASP A 402 -11.71 12.08 -9.86
N ARG A 403 -11.99 10.85 -9.39
CA ARG A 403 -13.07 10.57 -8.43
C ARG A 403 -12.73 10.90 -6.98
N TRP A 404 -11.46 11.16 -6.68
CA TRP A 404 -10.97 11.35 -5.32
C TRP A 404 -10.50 12.78 -5.06
N VAL A 405 -9.85 13.42 -6.03
CA VAL A 405 -9.34 14.78 -5.91
C VAL A 405 -9.55 15.54 -7.21
N THR A 406 -9.86 16.83 -7.11
CA THR A 406 -9.97 17.70 -8.27
C THR A 406 -8.58 18.11 -8.75
N GLY A 407 -8.30 17.99 -10.05
CA GLY A 407 -7.07 18.52 -10.63
C GLY A 407 -7.00 20.05 -10.58
N GLY A 408 -5.83 20.60 -10.87
CA GLY A 408 -5.60 22.05 -10.88
C GLY A 408 -4.41 22.45 -11.74
N PRO A 409 -4.07 23.75 -11.76
CA PRO A 409 -2.90 24.24 -12.48
C PRO A 409 -1.60 23.69 -11.87
N ARG A 410 -0.62 23.40 -12.72
CA ARG A 410 0.72 23.03 -12.29
C ARG A 410 1.53 24.29 -11.99
N ILE A 411 2.14 24.33 -10.80
CA ILE A 411 3.09 25.38 -10.40
C ILE A 411 4.49 24.79 -10.24
N ALA A 412 5.51 25.65 -10.33
CA ALA A 412 6.92 25.25 -10.29
C ALA A 412 7.27 24.42 -9.04
N GLU A 413 6.67 24.72 -7.90
CA GLU A 413 6.87 24.06 -6.61
C GLU A 413 6.35 22.60 -6.64
N THR A 414 5.15 22.39 -7.17
CA THR A 414 4.55 21.04 -7.29
C THR A 414 5.30 20.17 -8.30
N VAL A 415 5.66 20.75 -9.45
CA VAL A 415 6.42 20.07 -10.49
C VAL A 415 7.83 19.76 -9.98
N GLY A 416 8.47 20.74 -9.34
CA GLY A 416 9.82 20.64 -8.83
C GLY A 416 9.97 19.65 -7.68
N LEU A 417 8.99 19.56 -6.77
CA LEU A 417 8.94 18.53 -5.73
C LEU A 417 8.84 17.12 -6.34
N LEU A 418 7.94 16.91 -7.30
CA LEU A 418 7.86 15.62 -8.01
C LEU A 418 9.17 15.31 -8.76
N GLY A 419 9.75 16.29 -9.45
CA GLY A 419 11.04 16.11 -10.12
C GLY A 419 12.18 15.77 -9.18
N ALA A 420 12.14 16.29 -7.95
CA ALA A 420 13.10 15.93 -6.90
C ALA A 420 12.90 14.48 -6.43
N VAL A 421 11.67 14.04 -6.19
CA VAL A 421 11.37 12.63 -5.86
C VAL A 421 11.81 11.71 -6.99
N ALA A 422 11.59 12.11 -8.24
CA ALA A 422 11.96 11.35 -9.43
C ALA A 422 13.41 11.62 -9.91
N SER A 423 14.25 12.26 -9.09
CA SER A 423 15.63 12.60 -9.45
C SER A 423 16.50 11.39 -9.83
N PRO A 424 16.27 10.16 -9.33
CA PRO A 424 16.99 8.98 -9.83
C PRO A 424 16.74 8.70 -11.32
N ALA A 425 15.59 9.14 -11.83
CA ALA A 425 15.21 9.08 -13.24
C ALA A 425 15.42 10.40 -13.97
N ARG A 426 16.34 11.27 -13.50
CA ARG A 426 16.48 12.65 -14.01
C ARG A 426 16.57 12.76 -15.53
N ALA A 427 17.26 11.82 -16.18
CA ALA A 427 17.40 11.81 -17.64
C ALA A 427 16.08 11.56 -18.39
N LEU A 428 15.06 11.05 -17.72
CA LEU A 428 13.83 10.56 -18.31
C LEU A 428 12.58 11.38 -17.94
N ILE A 429 12.63 12.14 -16.84
CA ILE A 429 11.46 12.90 -16.30
C ILE A 429 11.17 14.22 -17.06
N GLY A 430 11.99 14.59 -18.06
CA GLY A 430 11.75 15.75 -18.92
C GLY A 430 11.48 17.04 -18.14
N THR A 431 10.33 17.68 -18.41
CA THR A 431 9.95 18.98 -17.82
C THR A 431 9.53 18.92 -16.35
N PHE A 432 9.57 17.73 -15.71
CA PHE A 432 9.32 17.64 -14.27
C PHE A 432 10.50 18.15 -13.43
N TRP A 433 11.69 18.28 -14.02
CA TRP A 433 12.81 18.92 -13.35
C TRP A 433 12.73 20.46 -13.45
N VAL A 434 12.71 21.13 -12.30
CA VAL A 434 12.66 22.60 -12.21
C VAL A 434 13.94 23.10 -11.55
N ASP A 435 14.82 23.76 -12.30
CA ASP A 435 16.19 24.09 -11.85
C ASP A 435 16.26 24.96 -10.59
N GLY A 436 15.27 25.83 -10.34
CA GLY A 436 15.21 26.62 -9.10
C GLY A 436 14.64 25.88 -7.88
N VAL A 437 13.96 24.75 -8.09
CA VAL A 437 13.14 24.10 -7.04
C VAL A 437 13.63 22.68 -6.74
N SER A 438 13.73 21.84 -7.77
CA SER A 438 14.07 20.42 -7.65
C SER A 438 15.41 20.14 -6.95
N PRO A 439 16.51 20.90 -7.20
CA PRO A 439 17.76 20.64 -6.49
C PRO A 439 17.66 20.77 -4.97
N VAL A 440 16.87 21.72 -4.48
CA VAL A 440 16.72 21.98 -3.04
C VAL A 440 15.92 20.86 -2.38
N PHE A 441 14.80 20.46 -2.99
CA PHE A 441 14.04 19.32 -2.50
C PHE A 441 14.86 18.03 -2.56
N ASP A 442 15.55 17.74 -3.67
CA ASP A 442 16.37 16.53 -3.80
C ASP A 442 17.42 16.45 -2.67
N ALA A 443 18.09 17.57 -2.38
CA ALA A 443 19.04 17.64 -1.27
C ALA A 443 18.39 17.42 0.11
N LEU A 444 17.16 17.88 0.35
CA LEU A 444 16.42 17.66 1.61
C LEU A 444 15.86 16.25 1.76
N LEU A 445 15.48 15.62 0.66
CA LEU A 445 14.91 14.27 0.63
C LEU A 445 15.98 13.21 0.88
N ARG A 446 17.25 13.46 0.57
CA ARG A 446 18.37 12.51 0.73
C ARG A 446 18.55 12.00 2.16
N ARG A 447 19.10 10.79 2.29
CA ARG A 447 19.59 10.28 3.58
C ARG A 447 20.72 11.16 4.12
N GLY A 448 20.68 11.45 5.42
CA GLY A 448 21.65 12.33 6.07
C GLY A 448 21.50 13.82 5.71
N ALA A 449 20.41 14.21 5.04
CA ALA A 449 20.15 15.59 4.70
C ALA A 449 20.12 16.51 5.93
N GLY A 450 20.72 17.68 5.77
CA GLY A 450 20.70 18.76 6.75
C GLY A 450 19.44 19.62 6.71
N GLY A 451 19.51 20.79 7.35
CA GLY A 451 18.47 21.81 7.21
C GLY A 451 18.50 22.51 5.85
N THR A 452 17.48 23.33 5.55
CA THR A 452 17.34 24.05 4.26
C THR A 452 18.60 24.78 3.83
N ALA A 453 19.32 25.42 4.75
CA ALA A 453 20.56 26.11 4.40
C ALA A 453 21.68 25.16 3.90
N GLN A 454 21.78 23.96 4.48
CA GLN A 454 22.73 22.96 4.01
C GLN A 454 22.29 22.39 2.65
N ALA A 455 20.99 22.22 2.44
CA ALA A 455 20.44 21.80 1.16
C ALA A 455 20.70 22.85 0.06
N LEU A 456 20.51 24.14 0.35
CA LEU A 456 20.85 25.24 -0.55
C LEU A 456 22.34 25.22 -0.91
N ALA A 457 23.22 25.14 0.09
CA ALA A 457 24.67 25.07 -0.14
C ALA A 457 25.09 23.84 -0.97
N ALA A 458 24.51 22.67 -0.69
CA ALA A 458 24.80 21.44 -1.41
C ALA A 458 24.28 21.45 -2.86
N SER A 459 23.13 22.10 -3.08
CA SER A 459 22.52 22.19 -4.41
C SER A 459 23.16 23.25 -5.31
N GLY A 460 23.84 24.24 -4.74
CA GLY A 460 24.30 25.44 -5.45
C GLY A 460 23.19 26.37 -5.92
N ALA A 461 21.92 26.06 -5.61
CA ALA A 461 20.78 26.90 -5.94
C ALA A 461 20.61 28.03 -4.92
N HIS A 462 20.16 29.19 -5.41
CA HIS A 462 19.80 30.37 -4.60
C HIS A 462 20.90 30.86 -3.64
N PRO A 463 22.13 31.14 -4.10
CA PRO A 463 23.21 31.66 -3.25
C PRO A 463 22.84 32.99 -2.57
N GLU A 464 21.96 33.79 -3.18
CA GLU A 464 21.41 35.03 -2.63
C GLU A 464 20.63 34.80 -1.32
N ILE A 465 19.94 33.66 -1.18
CA ILE A 465 19.19 33.33 0.03
C ILE A 465 20.13 33.00 1.18
N LEU A 466 21.27 32.34 0.92
CA LEU A 466 22.30 32.12 1.93
C LEU A 466 22.91 33.45 2.38
N ALA A 467 23.18 34.37 1.46
CA ALA A 467 23.70 35.69 1.80
C ALA A 467 22.72 36.51 2.65
N LEU A 468 21.41 36.46 2.36
CA LEU A 468 20.37 37.09 3.19
C LEU A 468 20.21 36.40 4.54
N ARG A 469 20.37 35.07 4.58
CA ARG A 469 20.28 34.30 5.81
C ARG A 469 21.26 34.83 6.87
N ASP A 470 22.50 35.10 6.46
CA ASP A 470 23.57 35.52 7.36
C ASP A 470 23.47 37.00 7.80
N GLN A 471 22.52 37.76 7.26
CA GLN A 471 22.21 39.13 7.69
C GLN A 471 21.25 39.11 8.89
N ASP A 472 21.76 38.91 10.10
CA ASP A 472 20.94 38.87 11.32
C ASP A 472 20.49 40.26 11.81
N GLU A 473 21.06 41.34 11.29
CA GLU A 473 20.74 42.72 11.68
C GLU A 473 19.43 43.25 11.09
N VAL A 474 18.97 42.67 9.96
CA VAL A 474 17.72 43.07 9.30
C VAL A 474 16.59 42.14 9.76
N ALA A 475 15.44 42.69 10.13
CA ALA A 475 14.31 41.88 10.56
C ALA A 475 13.84 40.93 9.43
N LEU A 476 13.56 39.66 9.76
CA LEU A 476 13.14 38.65 8.78
C LEU A 476 11.91 39.10 7.96
N ALA A 477 10.96 39.80 8.58
CA ALA A 477 9.78 40.30 7.88
C ALA A 477 10.15 41.26 6.74
N ASP A 478 11.16 42.10 6.93
CA ASP A 478 11.64 43.06 5.93
C ASP A 478 12.42 42.33 4.82
N GLN A 479 13.25 41.35 5.19
CA GLN A 479 13.97 40.51 4.21
C GLN A 479 13.00 39.74 3.32
N VAL A 480 11.97 39.12 3.90
CA VAL A 480 10.93 38.37 3.16
C VAL A 480 10.14 39.30 2.24
N ALA A 481 9.80 40.51 2.69
CA ALA A 481 9.08 41.49 1.87
C ALA A 481 9.91 42.00 0.68
N ALA A 482 11.23 41.92 0.73
CA ALA A 482 12.13 42.34 -0.34
C ALA A 482 12.35 41.26 -1.43
N LEU A 483 11.93 40.01 -1.20
CA LEU A 483 12.10 38.91 -2.14
C LEU A 483 11.03 38.93 -3.25
N GLY A 484 11.45 38.58 -4.47
CA GLY A 484 10.64 38.69 -5.68
C GLY A 484 9.68 37.53 -5.91
N THR A 485 9.89 36.38 -5.27
CA THR A 485 9.08 35.17 -5.48
C THR A 485 8.64 34.49 -4.18
N PRO A 486 7.45 33.86 -4.15
CA PRO A 486 7.01 33.07 -3.00
C PRO A 486 7.95 31.92 -2.61
N TRP A 487 8.61 31.30 -3.60
CA TRP A 487 9.58 30.23 -3.37
C TRP A 487 10.80 30.73 -2.61
N GLU A 488 11.40 31.86 -3.01
CA GLU A 488 12.52 32.49 -2.30
C GLU A 488 12.13 32.85 -0.85
N GLN A 489 10.92 33.35 -0.64
CA GLN A 489 10.39 33.63 0.70
C GLN A 489 10.36 32.36 1.56
N ALA A 490 9.86 31.25 1.02
CA ALA A 490 9.83 29.97 1.72
C ALA A 490 11.23 29.44 2.05
N LEU A 491 12.18 29.56 1.12
CA LEU A 491 13.58 29.18 1.33
C LEU A 491 14.23 29.98 2.46
N LEU A 492 14.09 31.31 2.44
CA LEU A 492 14.67 32.17 3.47
C LEU A 492 14.06 31.87 4.85
N ILE A 493 12.72 31.82 4.92
CA ILE A 493 11.98 31.55 6.16
C ILE A 493 12.44 30.22 6.76
N THR A 494 12.45 29.14 5.99
CA THR A 494 12.84 27.83 6.52
C THR A 494 14.33 27.72 6.82
N SER A 495 15.19 28.42 6.08
CA SER A 495 16.63 28.47 6.37
C SER A 495 16.95 29.08 7.75
N LYS A 496 16.11 30.01 8.24
CA LYS A 496 16.24 30.64 9.56
C LYS A 496 15.41 29.93 10.63
N LEU A 497 14.15 29.61 10.33
CA LEU A 497 13.14 29.25 11.33
C LEU A 497 12.71 27.79 11.32
N ALA A 498 13.25 26.90 10.47
CA ALA A 498 12.77 25.51 10.43
C ALA A 498 12.92 24.73 11.76
N HIS A 499 13.75 25.19 12.70
CA HIS A 499 13.82 24.61 14.04
C HIS A 499 12.56 24.89 14.89
N ASP A 500 11.75 25.88 14.50
CA ASP A 500 10.45 26.23 15.07
C ASP A 500 9.40 26.32 13.95
N PRO A 501 8.80 25.18 13.55
CA PRO A 501 7.80 25.11 12.48
C PRO A 501 6.64 26.10 12.64
N GLY A 502 6.18 26.33 13.88
CA GLY A 502 5.08 27.25 14.15
C GLY A 502 5.44 28.69 13.80
N ARG A 503 6.64 29.15 14.18
CA ARG A 503 7.14 30.48 13.81
C ARG A 503 7.45 30.60 12.32
N ALA A 504 8.02 29.56 11.70
CA ALA A 504 8.30 29.54 10.28
C ALA A 504 7.01 29.74 9.46
N ILE A 505 5.96 28.98 9.79
CA ILE A 505 4.68 29.05 9.09
C ILE A 505 4.02 30.41 9.29
N SER A 506 4.06 30.95 10.51
CA SER A 506 3.49 32.28 10.81
C SER A 506 4.22 33.44 10.13
N ALA A 507 5.46 33.23 9.66
CA ALA A 507 6.25 34.25 8.99
C ALA A 507 5.91 34.38 7.49
N ALA A 508 5.33 33.35 6.88
CA ALA A 508 4.90 33.38 5.48
C ALA A 508 3.51 34.00 5.36
N LYS A 509 3.35 34.94 4.43
CA LYS A 509 2.06 35.62 4.17
C LYS A 509 1.46 35.25 2.83
N ASP A 510 2.30 35.01 1.84
CA ASP A 510 1.84 34.56 0.52
C ASP A 510 1.38 33.10 0.58
N PRO A 511 0.23 32.74 -0.03
CA PRO A 511 -0.28 31.37 -0.03
C PRO A 511 0.72 30.32 -0.55
N VAL A 512 1.43 30.61 -1.64
CA VAL A 512 2.40 29.70 -2.25
C VAL A 512 3.65 29.61 -1.37
N ALA A 513 4.05 30.72 -0.74
CA ALA A 513 5.13 30.70 0.24
C ALA A 513 4.76 29.84 1.46
N ILE A 514 3.52 29.92 1.97
CA ILE A 514 3.04 29.06 3.07
C ILE A 514 3.12 27.58 2.68
N MET A 515 2.62 27.23 1.49
CA MET A 515 2.70 25.86 0.96
C MET A 515 4.15 25.37 0.83
N GLY A 516 5.05 26.23 0.31
CA GLY A 516 6.48 25.94 0.20
C GLY A 516 7.14 25.75 1.57
N VAL A 517 6.85 26.61 2.56
CA VAL A 517 7.35 26.48 3.93
C VAL A 517 6.93 25.15 4.53
N CYS A 518 5.65 24.79 4.42
CA CYS A 518 5.18 23.50 4.93
C CYS A 518 5.81 22.33 4.17
N ALA A 519 5.91 22.36 2.84
CA ALA A 519 6.58 21.30 2.08
C ALA A 519 8.06 21.11 2.51
N LEU A 520 8.80 22.20 2.74
CA LEU A 520 10.20 22.17 3.19
C LEU A 520 10.35 21.66 4.64
N ILE A 521 9.44 22.06 5.55
CA ILE A 521 9.37 21.52 6.92
C ILE A 521 9.10 20.02 6.88
N GLY A 522 8.13 19.59 6.07
CA GLY A 522 7.77 18.19 5.89
C GLY A 522 8.90 17.37 5.26
N ALA A 523 9.62 17.91 4.28
CA ALA A 523 10.81 17.28 3.71
C ALA A 523 11.90 17.05 4.77
N ARG A 524 12.05 17.97 5.73
CA ARG A 524 13.08 17.87 6.76
C ARG A 524 12.70 16.93 7.91
N PHE A 525 11.48 17.07 8.44
CA PHE A 525 11.06 16.44 9.70
C PHE A 525 10.00 15.34 9.51
N GLY A 526 9.55 15.09 8.29
CA GLY A 526 8.40 14.24 8.04
C GLY A 526 7.11 14.83 8.64
N LEU A 527 6.14 13.97 8.91
CA LEU A 527 4.89 14.38 9.58
C LEU A 527 5.10 14.84 11.03
N ALA A 528 6.18 14.40 11.68
CA ALA A 528 6.51 14.82 13.05
C ALA A 528 6.81 16.33 13.16
N GLY A 529 7.08 17.00 12.03
CA GLY A 529 7.22 18.46 11.98
C GLY A 529 5.92 19.25 12.17
N PHE A 530 4.76 18.59 12.22
CA PHE A 530 3.45 19.24 12.28
C PHE A 530 2.60 18.80 13.48
N PRO A 531 1.71 19.69 13.98
CA PRO A 531 0.70 19.31 14.97
C PRO A 531 -0.26 18.24 14.42
N VAL A 532 -0.59 17.24 15.24
CA VAL A 532 -1.54 16.16 14.90
C VAL A 532 -2.87 16.68 14.34
N PRO A 533 -3.53 17.71 14.94
CA PRO A 533 -4.80 18.22 14.41
C PRO A 533 -4.70 18.75 12.98
N TRP A 534 -3.53 19.24 12.56
CA TRP A 534 -3.34 19.74 11.20
C TRP A 534 -3.23 18.59 10.20
N ILE A 535 -2.52 17.53 10.60
CA ILE A 535 -2.38 16.30 9.80
C ILE A 535 -3.75 15.63 9.62
N GLU A 536 -4.53 15.52 10.69
CA GLU A 536 -5.87 14.92 10.67
C GLU A 536 -6.89 15.75 9.88
N ALA A 537 -6.66 17.06 9.75
CA ALA A 537 -7.52 17.95 8.98
C ALA A 537 -7.29 17.88 7.46
N VAL A 538 -6.22 17.23 6.99
CA VAL A 538 -5.93 17.10 5.55
C VAL A 538 -6.93 16.15 4.89
N PRO A 539 -7.77 16.62 3.93
CA PRO A 539 -8.67 15.77 3.19
C PRO A 539 -7.89 14.75 2.37
N ASN A 540 -8.36 13.51 2.35
CA ASN A 540 -7.71 12.42 1.62
C ASN A 540 -6.20 12.28 1.95
N ARG A 541 -5.79 12.55 3.19
CA ARG A 541 -4.40 12.35 3.65
C ARG A 541 -3.84 10.99 3.21
N ASP A 542 -4.61 9.94 3.42
CA ASP A 542 -4.23 8.57 3.06
C ASP A 542 -3.91 8.43 1.56
N LEU A 543 -4.62 9.15 0.70
CA LEU A 543 -4.38 9.15 -0.75
C LEU A 543 -3.08 9.86 -1.10
N ILE A 544 -2.83 11.00 -0.45
CA ILE A 544 -1.58 11.75 -0.60
C ILE A 544 -0.40 10.88 -0.19
N GLU A 545 -0.50 10.22 0.97
CA GLU A 545 0.51 9.30 1.49
C GLU A 545 0.70 8.09 0.57
N CYS A 546 -0.39 7.52 0.05
CA CYS A 546 -0.34 6.40 -0.90
C CYS A 546 0.38 6.78 -2.21
N LEU A 547 0.08 7.94 -2.79
CA LEU A 547 0.74 8.40 -4.01
C LEU A 547 2.19 8.81 -3.78
N ALA A 548 2.50 9.48 -2.66
CA ALA A 548 3.86 9.80 -2.27
C ALA A 548 4.70 8.53 -2.09
N THR A 549 4.14 7.51 -1.43
CA THR A 549 4.78 6.19 -1.23
C THR A 549 4.93 5.43 -2.55
N THR A 550 3.92 5.49 -3.42
CA THR A 550 4.00 4.89 -4.76
C THR A 550 5.14 5.54 -5.56
N ALA A 551 5.24 6.86 -5.54
CA ALA A 551 6.30 7.59 -6.23
C ALA A 551 7.68 7.27 -5.65
N PHE A 552 7.81 7.31 -4.31
CA PHE A 552 9.03 6.93 -3.60
C PHE A 552 9.57 5.58 -4.08
N HIS A 553 8.74 4.54 -4.05
CA HIS A 553 9.13 3.23 -4.55
C HIS A 553 9.39 3.19 -6.06
N THR A 554 8.53 3.82 -6.86
CA THR A 554 8.67 3.79 -8.32
C THR A 554 10.00 4.37 -8.77
N PHE A 555 10.47 5.43 -8.11
CA PHE A 555 11.73 6.08 -8.40
C PHE A 555 12.88 5.61 -7.51
N ASP A 556 12.76 4.42 -6.89
CA ASP A 556 13.89 3.77 -6.26
C ASP A 556 15.03 3.64 -7.31
N PRO A 557 16.23 4.14 -7.00
CA PRO A 557 17.38 4.03 -7.88
C PRO A 557 17.69 2.62 -8.39
N ASP A 558 17.26 1.56 -7.72
CA ASP A 558 17.42 0.16 -8.16
C ASP A 558 16.32 -0.30 -9.14
N LEU A 559 15.20 0.41 -9.23
CA LEU A 559 14.11 0.12 -10.16
C LEU A 559 14.13 0.99 -11.43
N ILE A 560 14.87 2.09 -11.41
CA ILE A 560 14.99 3.01 -12.54
C ILE A 560 16.23 2.69 -13.38
N PRO A 561 16.13 2.77 -14.73
CA PRO A 561 17.28 2.65 -15.61
C PRO A 561 18.34 3.70 -15.26
N ARG A 562 19.51 3.25 -14.81
CA ARG A 562 20.66 4.12 -14.57
C ARG A 562 21.56 4.10 -15.80
N PRO A 563 21.73 5.22 -16.53
CA PRO A 563 22.61 5.25 -17.69
C PRO A 563 24.10 5.07 -17.32
N ASP A 564 24.47 5.21 -16.04
CA ASP A 564 25.85 5.18 -15.53
C ASP A 564 26.25 3.87 -14.80
N ARG A 565 25.29 2.97 -14.52
CA ARG A 565 25.59 1.64 -13.92
C ARG A 565 25.74 0.61 -15.05
N PRO A 566 26.82 -0.20 -15.08
CA PRO A 566 26.89 -1.31 -16.04
C PRO A 566 25.71 -2.25 -15.78
N LEU A 567 24.79 -2.33 -16.74
CA LEU A 567 23.67 -3.25 -16.66
C LEU A 567 24.21 -4.69 -16.60
N PRO A 568 23.65 -5.55 -15.74
CA PRO A 568 24.11 -6.93 -15.63
C PRO A 568 23.97 -7.64 -16.98
N HIS A 569 24.92 -8.53 -17.29
CA HIS A 569 24.86 -9.35 -18.48
C HIS A 569 23.54 -10.18 -18.44
N PRO A 570 22.75 -10.17 -19.52
CA PRO A 570 21.40 -10.79 -19.57
C PRO A 570 21.40 -12.33 -19.55
N GLY A 571 22.56 -12.95 -19.42
CA GLY A 571 22.78 -14.37 -19.70
C GLY A 571 22.63 -14.73 -21.19
N LEU A 572 22.79 -16.02 -21.47
CA LEU A 572 22.56 -16.59 -22.81
C LEU A 572 21.07 -16.95 -22.99
N PRO A 573 20.52 -16.81 -24.21
CA PRO A 573 19.14 -17.20 -24.49
C PRO A 573 18.96 -18.73 -24.38
N PRO A 574 17.77 -19.23 -24.01
CA PRO A 574 17.53 -20.66 -23.94
C PRO A 574 17.77 -21.34 -25.30
N VAL A 575 18.33 -22.56 -25.25
CA VAL A 575 18.63 -23.35 -26.46
C VAL A 575 17.36 -23.63 -27.25
N THR A 576 17.32 -23.19 -28.50
CA THR A 576 16.22 -23.39 -29.44
C THR A 576 16.50 -24.51 -30.45
N ASP A 577 15.45 -25.00 -31.13
CA ASP A 577 15.63 -25.96 -32.23
C ASP A 577 16.43 -25.38 -33.40
N GLY A 578 16.31 -24.06 -33.64
CA GLY A 578 17.14 -23.35 -34.62
C GLY A 578 18.63 -23.41 -34.25
N MET A 579 18.97 -23.22 -32.96
CA MET A 579 20.35 -23.36 -32.49
C MET A 579 20.85 -24.79 -32.59
N ARG A 580 20.02 -25.80 -32.32
CA ARG A 580 20.37 -27.21 -32.53
C ARG A 580 20.59 -27.54 -34.01
N ALA A 581 19.79 -26.96 -34.90
CA ALA A 581 19.98 -27.12 -36.34
C ALA A 581 21.27 -26.46 -36.83
N ALA A 582 21.58 -25.25 -36.34
CA ALA A 582 22.83 -24.55 -36.62
C ALA A 582 24.05 -25.32 -36.07
N ALA A 583 23.94 -25.92 -34.88
CA ALA A 583 25.00 -26.76 -34.30
C ALA A 583 25.36 -27.95 -35.21
N ARG A 584 24.36 -28.62 -35.80
CA ARG A 584 24.61 -29.70 -36.77
C ARG A 584 25.35 -29.24 -38.03
N GLN A 585 25.23 -27.97 -38.38
CA GLN A 585 25.90 -27.37 -39.53
C GLN A 585 27.32 -26.88 -39.19
N ASN A 586 27.69 -26.79 -37.91
CA ASN A 586 28.99 -26.29 -37.45
C ASN A 586 29.62 -27.20 -36.35
N PRO A 587 29.96 -28.47 -36.67
CA PRO A 587 30.51 -29.41 -35.68
C PRO A 587 31.88 -28.96 -35.16
N GLY A 588 32.11 -29.11 -33.86
CA GLY A 588 33.36 -28.66 -33.21
C GLY A 588 33.52 -27.14 -33.10
N GLY A 589 32.49 -26.36 -33.47
CA GLY A 589 32.48 -24.90 -33.43
C GLY A 589 31.71 -24.32 -32.25
N TRP A 590 31.21 -23.10 -32.44
CA TRP A 590 30.38 -22.37 -31.49
C TRP A 590 29.12 -21.84 -32.16
N ILE A 591 28.02 -21.79 -31.40
CA ILE A 591 26.80 -21.05 -31.76
C ILE A 591 26.77 -19.78 -30.95
N TYR A 592 27.11 -18.66 -31.59
CA TYR A 592 27.09 -17.34 -30.97
C TYR A 592 25.67 -16.78 -30.91
N CYS A 593 25.37 -16.12 -29.79
CA CYS A 593 24.09 -15.47 -29.53
C CYS A 593 24.32 -13.96 -29.56
N ALA A 594 23.74 -13.28 -30.54
CA ALA A 594 23.73 -11.82 -30.60
C ALA A 594 22.52 -11.26 -29.84
N ASP A 595 22.62 -10.01 -29.39
CA ASP A 595 21.48 -9.31 -28.82
C ASP A 595 20.37 -9.11 -29.89
N PRO A 596 19.07 -9.25 -29.56
CA PRO A 596 17.98 -9.08 -30.53
C PRO A 596 17.89 -7.70 -31.19
N ASP A 597 18.50 -6.67 -30.60
CA ASP A 597 18.55 -5.32 -31.19
C ASP A 597 19.60 -5.18 -32.30
N VAL A 598 20.41 -6.22 -32.58
CA VAL A 598 21.34 -6.21 -33.71
C VAL A 598 20.56 -6.11 -35.02
N ASP A 599 20.77 -5.00 -35.73
CA ASP A 599 20.19 -4.77 -37.04
C ASP A 599 21.29 -4.84 -38.11
N PRO A 600 21.24 -5.83 -39.02
CA PRO A 600 22.26 -6.03 -40.04
C PRO A 600 22.30 -4.89 -41.08
N ARG A 601 21.34 -3.95 -41.08
CA ARG A 601 21.40 -2.74 -41.90
C ARG A 601 22.48 -1.76 -41.41
N TYR A 602 22.79 -1.79 -40.12
CA TYR A 602 23.73 -0.84 -39.50
C TYR A 602 25.02 -1.51 -39.02
N ILE A 603 24.95 -2.78 -38.64
CA ILE A 603 26.06 -3.51 -38.02
C ILE A 603 26.45 -4.66 -38.94
N ASP A 604 27.66 -4.57 -39.50
CA ASP A 604 28.24 -5.64 -40.30
C ASP A 604 28.86 -6.72 -39.41
N GLY A 605 28.62 -7.99 -39.75
CA GLY A 605 29.05 -9.13 -38.97
C GLY A 605 28.50 -9.16 -37.54
N MET A 606 29.31 -9.67 -36.61
CA MET A 606 28.95 -9.87 -35.20
C MET A 606 30.07 -9.39 -34.28
N PRO A 607 30.26 -8.07 -34.12
CA PRO A 607 31.33 -7.52 -33.29
C PRO A 607 31.13 -7.87 -31.80
N LEU A 608 32.22 -7.94 -31.03
CA LEU A 608 32.15 -8.36 -29.62
C LEU A 608 31.14 -7.56 -28.78
N PRO A 609 30.99 -6.23 -28.89
CA PRO A 609 30.03 -5.47 -28.09
C PRO A 609 28.56 -5.91 -28.22
N VAL A 610 28.19 -6.60 -29.30
CA VAL A 610 26.80 -6.99 -29.59
C VAL A 610 26.50 -8.46 -29.29
N LEU A 611 27.52 -9.25 -28.96
CA LEU A 611 27.39 -10.66 -28.65
C LEU A 611 27.12 -10.87 -27.16
N LEU A 612 26.12 -11.68 -26.84
CA LEU A 612 25.85 -12.17 -25.48
C LEU A 612 26.84 -13.29 -25.07
N GLY A 613 27.44 -13.96 -26.06
CA GLY A 613 28.32 -15.10 -25.85
C GLY A 613 27.93 -16.26 -26.76
N GLY A 614 28.15 -17.50 -26.34
CA GLY A 614 27.85 -18.66 -27.17
C GLY A 614 27.82 -20.00 -26.47
N TYR A 615 27.31 -20.99 -27.20
CA TYR A 615 27.26 -22.40 -26.82
C TYR A 615 28.26 -23.21 -27.64
N ALA A 616 29.06 -24.04 -26.99
CA ALA A 616 30.01 -24.91 -27.68
C ALA A 616 29.30 -26.09 -28.36
N VAL A 617 29.81 -26.46 -29.53
CA VAL A 617 29.31 -27.58 -30.34
C VAL A 617 30.32 -28.72 -30.28
N ALA A 618 29.85 -29.91 -29.90
CA ALA A 618 30.65 -31.12 -29.90
C ALA A 618 30.99 -31.59 -31.34
N PRO A 619 31.99 -32.46 -31.51
CA PRO A 619 32.37 -32.98 -32.84
C PRO A 619 31.25 -33.71 -33.59
N ASP A 620 30.24 -34.20 -32.88
CA ASP A 620 29.08 -34.88 -33.47
C ASP A 620 27.94 -33.92 -33.90
N GLY A 621 28.15 -32.59 -33.75
CA GLY A 621 27.16 -31.57 -34.11
C GLY A 621 26.09 -31.35 -33.05
N THR A 622 26.23 -31.93 -31.85
CA THR A 622 25.37 -31.66 -30.70
C THR A 622 25.92 -30.53 -29.84
N LEU A 623 25.07 -29.87 -29.03
CA LEU A 623 25.54 -28.85 -28.08
C LEU A 623 26.14 -29.54 -26.85
N SER A 624 27.37 -29.20 -26.47
CA SER A 624 28.11 -29.90 -25.40
C SER A 624 27.63 -29.54 -23.99
N GLY A 625 26.91 -28.43 -23.85
CA GLY A 625 26.52 -27.84 -22.57
C GLY A 625 27.52 -26.80 -22.03
N GLU A 626 28.70 -26.68 -22.64
CA GLU A 626 29.67 -25.63 -22.32
C GLU A 626 29.22 -24.28 -22.91
N THR A 627 29.35 -23.23 -22.10
CA THR A 627 28.92 -21.87 -22.43
C THR A 627 30.05 -20.88 -22.23
N TRP A 628 30.15 -19.91 -23.12
CA TRP A 628 30.96 -18.72 -22.97
C TRP A 628 30.04 -17.51 -22.84
N VAL A 629 30.21 -16.72 -21.78
CA VAL A 629 29.52 -15.44 -21.59
C VAL A 629 30.51 -14.34 -21.96
N ASN A 630 30.06 -13.38 -22.78
CA ASN A 630 30.93 -12.36 -23.30
C ASN A 630 31.01 -11.15 -22.36
N ASP A 631 32.11 -11.03 -21.62
CA ASP A 631 32.35 -9.91 -20.72
C ASP A 631 32.53 -8.55 -21.44
N ALA A 632 32.79 -8.57 -22.75
CA ALA A 632 32.89 -7.37 -23.58
C ALA A 632 31.54 -6.90 -24.15
N TYR A 633 30.43 -7.59 -23.83
CA TYR A 633 29.08 -7.20 -24.25
C TYR A 633 28.72 -5.81 -23.72
N LYS A 634 28.15 -4.99 -24.60
CA LYS A 634 27.60 -3.68 -24.27
C LYS A 634 26.07 -3.74 -24.36
N PRO A 635 25.33 -3.35 -23.31
CA PRO A 635 23.87 -3.37 -23.34
C PRO A 635 23.30 -2.60 -24.53
N SER A 636 22.31 -3.20 -25.20
CA SER A 636 21.63 -2.61 -26.35
C SER A 636 20.93 -1.29 -26.04
N PRO A 637 20.59 -0.46 -27.05
CA PRO A 637 19.85 0.79 -26.83
C PRO A 637 18.58 0.60 -26.00
N ARG A 638 17.78 -0.43 -26.31
CA ARG A 638 16.54 -0.73 -25.59
C ARG A 638 16.81 -1.10 -24.13
N ARG A 639 17.84 -1.91 -23.87
CA ARG A 639 18.24 -2.30 -22.51
C ARG A 639 18.79 -1.13 -21.69
N ARG A 640 19.43 -0.16 -22.34
CA ARG A 640 19.85 1.11 -21.74
C ARG A 640 18.67 2.09 -21.52
N GLY A 641 17.45 1.72 -21.92
CA GLY A 641 16.27 2.59 -21.79
C GLY A 641 16.28 3.76 -22.78
N LEU A 642 17.06 3.69 -23.86
CA LEU A 642 17.08 4.74 -24.87
C LEU A 642 15.73 4.79 -25.62
N PRO A 643 15.24 6.00 -25.96
CA PRO A 643 13.95 6.16 -26.61
C PRO A 643 13.94 5.48 -27.99
N GLY A 644 12.79 4.92 -28.37
CA GLY A 644 12.60 4.36 -29.70
C GLY A 644 12.88 5.39 -30.80
N PRO A 645 13.66 5.05 -31.84
CA PRO A 645 14.01 5.97 -32.90
C PRO A 645 12.80 6.27 -33.80
N GLN A 646 12.60 7.53 -34.18
CA GLN A 646 11.57 7.96 -35.13
C GLN A 646 12.09 8.12 -36.57
N ASN A 647 13.41 8.11 -36.75
CA ASN A 647 14.10 8.22 -38.03
C ASN A 647 15.44 7.47 -38.00
N GLU A 648 16.10 7.39 -39.16
CA GLU A 648 17.35 6.66 -39.33
C GLU A 648 18.52 7.25 -38.52
N PHE A 649 18.62 8.57 -38.42
CA PHE A 649 19.64 9.21 -37.59
C PHE A 649 19.46 8.87 -36.10
N GLU A 650 18.24 8.90 -35.58
CA GLU A 650 17.97 8.46 -34.20
C GLU A 650 18.35 7.00 -33.98
N ALA A 651 18.14 6.12 -34.98
CA ALA A 651 18.55 4.72 -34.88
C ALA A 651 20.07 4.59 -34.77
N VAL A 652 20.82 5.29 -35.64
CA VAL A 652 22.29 5.31 -35.60
C VAL A 652 22.80 5.96 -34.33
N LEU A 653 22.21 7.08 -33.90
CA LEU A 653 22.58 7.78 -32.67
C LEU A 653 22.39 6.89 -31.45
N ASN A 654 21.29 6.14 -31.37
CA ASN A 654 21.07 5.14 -30.32
C ASN A 654 22.16 4.06 -30.30
N LEU A 655 22.57 3.56 -31.46
CA LEU A 655 23.65 2.56 -31.57
C LEU A 655 25.02 3.12 -31.19
N VAL A 656 25.31 4.39 -31.54
CA VAL A 656 26.53 5.09 -31.11
C VAL A 656 26.53 5.29 -29.59
N ALA A 657 25.40 5.72 -29.02
CA ALA A 657 25.24 5.87 -27.57
C ALA A 657 25.33 4.53 -26.82
N ALA A 658 24.98 3.42 -27.47
CA ALA A 658 25.17 2.07 -26.95
C ALA A 658 26.62 1.55 -27.12
N GLU A 659 27.51 2.33 -27.73
CA GLU A 659 28.88 1.94 -28.11
C GLU A 659 28.94 0.74 -29.08
N TRP A 660 27.87 0.54 -29.86
CA TRP A 660 27.81 -0.50 -30.90
C TRP A 660 28.31 0.02 -32.25
N LEU A 661 28.23 1.33 -32.46
CA LEU A 661 28.79 2.02 -33.60
C LEU A 661 29.75 3.13 -33.15
N PRO A 662 30.76 3.45 -33.97
CA PRO A 662 31.67 4.55 -33.68
C PRO A 662 31.00 5.91 -33.94
N TYR A 663 31.53 6.97 -33.32
CA TYR A 663 31.00 8.34 -33.42
C TYR A 663 30.79 8.82 -34.86
N GLU A 664 31.68 8.43 -35.78
CA GLU A 664 31.63 8.78 -37.20
C GLU A 664 30.38 8.26 -37.90
N ALA A 665 29.74 7.22 -37.38
CA ALA A 665 28.45 6.75 -37.90
C ALA A 665 27.36 7.80 -37.71
N ALA A 666 27.33 8.48 -36.56
CA ALA A 666 26.39 9.57 -36.30
C ALA A 666 26.65 10.78 -37.20
N LEU A 667 27.92 11.11 -37.49
CA LEU A 667 28.26 12.18 -38.45
C LEU A 667 27.69 11.89 -39.84
N ARG A 668 27.89 10.67 -40.36
CA ARG A 668 27.37 10.28 -41.68
C ARG A 668 25.84 10.29 -41.70
N ALA A 669 25.21 9.68 -40.70
CA ALA A 669 23.75 9.65 -40.61
C ALA A 669 23.14 11.06 -40.48
N ALA A 670 23.82 11.97 -39.78
CA ALA A 670 23.38 13.36 -39.65
C ALA A 670 23.38 14.08 -41.00
N LEU A 671 24.40 13.86 -41.83
CA LEU A 671 24.50 14.48 -43.16
C LEU A 671 23.35 14.06 -44.09
N ASP A 672 22.80 12.86 -43.90
CA ASP A 672 21.70 12.34 -44.72
C ASP A 672 20.31 12.62 -44.09
N THR A 673 20.27 13.42 -43.01
CA THR A 673 19.05 13.69 -42.26
C THR A 673 18.55 15.13 -42.41
N ASP A 674 17.23 15.24 -42.51
CA ASP A 674 16.49 16.49 -42.40
C ASP A 674 16.19 16.81 -40.94
N PHE A 675 16.82 17.86 -40.41
CA PHE A 675 16.58 18.32 -39.05
C PHE A 675 15.54 19.44 -39.00
N LEU A 676 14.89 19.58 -37.84
CA LEU A 676 14.05 20.73 -37.52
C LEU A 676 14.94 21.80 -36.89
N VAL A 677 14.95 23.00 -37.47
CA VAL A 677 15.85 24.10 -37.11
C VAL A 677 15.05 25.35 -36.79
N GLY A 678 15.41 26.02 -35.69
CA GLY A 678 14.78 27.28 -35.30
C GLY A 678 15.23 28.46 -36.16
N THR A 679 14.33 29.42 -36.37
CA THR A 679 14.64 30.69 -37.05
C THR A 679 14.88 31.80 -36.03
N ALA A 680 15.90 32.62 -36.25
CA ALA A 680 16.13 33.86 -35.51
C ALA A 680 15.01 34.88 -35.81
N PRO A 681 14.79 35.89 -34.94
CA PRO A 681 13.77 36.93 -35.16
C PRO A 681 13.86 37.68 -36.49
N GLY A 682 15.05 37.71 -37.12
CA GLY A 682 15.29 38.29 -38.45
C GLY A 682 15.08 37.34 -39.64
N GLY A 683 14.56 36.13 -39.41
CA GLY A 683 14.25 35.15 -40.46
C GLY A 683 15.42 34.26 -40.92
N GLY A 684 16.63 34.46 -40.39
CA GLY A 684 17.78 33.58 -40.63
C GLY A 684 17.82 32.36 -39.69
N ILE A 685 18.76 31.45 -39.92
CA ILE A 685 18.99 30.31 -39.02
C ILE A 685 19.52 30.80 -37.66
N ALA A 686 18.94 30.28 -36.58
CA ALA A 686 19.33 30.66 -35.21
C ALA A 686 20.64 29.96 -34.78
N ILE A 687 21.78 30.63 -34.99
CA ILE A 687 23.04 30.28 -34.35
C ILE A 687 23.12 31.01 -33.01
N LEU A 688 23.31 30.28 -31.93
CA LEU A 688 23.38 30.79 -30.57
C LEU A 688 24.83 30.80 -30.08
N GLN A 689 25.12 31.64 -29.09
CA GLN A 689 26.37 31.58 -28.36
C GLN A 689 26.15 30.82 -27.05
N ALA A 690 26.86 29.72 -26.86
CA ALA A 690 26.87 28.98 -25.61
C ALA A 690 27.57 29.80 -24.49
N PRO A 691 27.31 29.51 -23.20
CA PRO A 691 27.93 30.24 -22.07
C PRO A 691 29.46 30.24 -22.08
N ASP A 692 30.08 29.25 -22.72
CA ASP A 692 31.53 29.12 -22.90
C ASP A 692 32.08 29.93 -24.11
N GLY A 693 31.22 30.68 -24.79
CA GLY A 693 31.55 31.53 -25.94
C GLY A 693 31.48 30.82 -27.29
N ARG A 694 31.25 29.51 -27.36
CA ARG A 694 31.15 28.76 -28.63
C ARG A 694 29.88 29.08 -29.39
N ASN A 695 29.98 29.10 -30.72
CA ASN A 695 28.80 29.16 -31.58
C ASN A 695 28.17 27.78 -31.72
N VAL A 696 26.88 27.68 -31.43
CA VAL A 696 26.11 26.45 -31.51
C VAL A 696 24.88 26.61 -32.38
N LEU A 697 24.57 25.58 -33.16
CA LEU A 697 23.34 25.48 -33.94
C LEU A 697 22.47 24.39 -33.33
N PRO A 698 21.42 24.76 -32.56
CA PRO A 698 20.46 23.80 -32.03
C PRO A 698 19.62 23.22 -33.16
N VAL A 699 19.56 21.89 -33.26
CA VAL A 699 18.72 21.19 -34.22
C VAL A 699 17.98 20.05 -33.56
N TYR A 700 16.81 19.68 -34.08
CA TYR A 700 15.97 18.63 -33.52
C TYR A 700 15.72 17.54 -34.56
N SER A 701 16.03 16.30 -34.19
CA SER A 701 15.88 15.12 -35.05
C SER A 701 14.41 14.75 -35.29
N SER A 702 13.50 15.13 -34.39
CA SER A 702 12.07 14.86 -34.52
C SER A 702 11.22 15.83 -33.70
N PRO A 703 9.91 15.92 -33.98
CA PRO A 703 9.01 16.85 -33.28
C PRO A 703 8.98 16.68 -31.75
N LYS A 704 9.23 15.47 -31.23
CA LYS A 704 9.23 15.20 -29.78
C LYS A 704 10.33 15.96 -29.02
N TYR A 705 11.38 16.42 -29.70
CA TYR A 705 12.47 17.18 -29.07
C TYR A 705 12.34 18.69 -29.24
N VAL A 706 11.37 19.17 -30.04
CA VAL A 706 11.19 20.60 -30.29
C VAL A 706 10.59 21.26 -29.05
N PRO A 707 11.21 22.31 -28.47
CA PRO A 707 10.66 23.04 -27.35
C PRO A 707 9.43 23.86 -27.78
N ALA A 708 8.57 24.21 -26.82
CA ALA A 708 7.43 25.08 -27.10
C ALA A 708 7.90 26.45 -27.63
N GLY A 709 7.37 26.89 -28.77
CA GLY A 709 7.80 28.13 -29.41
C GLY A 709 7.38 28.23 -30.88
N PRO A 710 8.04 29.11 -31.65
CA PRO A 710 7.83 29.23 -33.09
C PRO A 710 8.05 27.90 -33.82
N GLU A 711 7.27 27.67 -34.88
CA GLU A 711 7.36 26.45 -35.67
C GLU A 711 8.75 26.34 -36.34
N PRO A 712 9.49 25.23 -36.13
CA PRO A 712 10.80 25.06 -36.72
C PRO A 712 10.69 24.70 -38.20
N GLN A 713 11.72 25.04 -38.97
CA GLN A 713 11.81 24.68 -40.37
C GLN A 713 12.56 23.35 -40.54
N ARG A 714 12.03 22.44 -41.36
CA ARG A 714 12.74 21.24 -41.78
C ARG A 714 13.83 21.58 -42.81
N THR A 715 15.07 21.24 -42.51
CA THR A 715 16.24 21.59 -43.32
C THR A 715 17.24 20.42 -43.38
N PRO A 716 17.67 19.98 -44.57
CA PRO A 716 18.72 18.98 -44.71
C PRO A 716 20.04 19.50 -44.12
N LEU A 717 20.74 18.70 -43.30
CA LEU A 717 21.98 19.17 -42.69
C LEU A 717 23.04 19.55 -43.73
N ARG A 718 23.07 18.85 -44.87
CA ARG A 718 23.96 19.17 -46.01
C ARG A 718 23.78 20.58 -46.54
N ALA A 719 22.56 21.13 -46.50
CA ALA A 719 22.31 22.49 -46.94
C ALA A 719 22.91 23.54 -45.97
N LEU A 720 23.20 23.14 -44.73
CA LEU A 720 23.73 24.00 -43.68
C LEU A 720 25.25 24.02 -43.63
N LEU A 721 25.93 23.06 -44.26
CA LEU A 721 27.40 22.93 -44.24
C LEU A 721 28.19 24.23 -44.46
N PRO A 722 27.81 25.14 -45.39
CA PRO A 722 28.54 26.40 -45.58
C PRO A 722 28.56 27.30 -44.32
N LEU A 723 27.62 27.11 -43.40
CA LEU A 723 27.46 27.88 -42.17
C LEU A 723 28.13 27.21 -40.96
N LEU A 724 28.64 25.98 -41.09
CA LEU A 724 29.07 25.17 -39.95
C LEU A 724 30.54 25.34 -39.56
N ARG A 725 31.34 26.11 -40.31
CA ARG A 725 32.73 26.38 -39.92
C ARG A 725 32.76 27.09 -38.56
N ASP A 726 33.53 26.56 -37.62
CA ASP A 726 33.60 27.04 -36.23
C ASP A 726 32.25 27.01 -35.47
N VAL A 727 31.25 26.25 -35.95
CA VAL A 727 29.94 26.09 -35.30
C VAL A 727 29.72 24.63 -34.93
N THR A 728 29.26 24.38 -33.69
CA THR A 728 28.88 23.03 -33.25
C THR A 728 27.38 22.84 -33.46
N VAL A 729 26.99 21.79 -34.19
CA VAL A 729 25.58 21.40 -34.30
C VAL A 729 25.21 20.60 -33.06
N VAL A 730 24.29 21.14 -32.25
CA VAL A 730 23.83 20.50 -31.01
C VAL A 730 22.49 19.86 -31.32
N VAL A 731 22.48 18.53 -31.41
CA VAL A 731 21.28 17.77 -31.76
C VAL A 731 20.49 17.40 -30.51
N ASN A 732 19.18 17.66 -30.52
CA ASN A 732 18.24 17.44 -29.42
C ASN A 732 18.71 18.04 -28.09
N PRO A 733 19.03 19.35 -28.03
CA PRO A 733 19.46 20.00 -26.78
C PRO A 733 18.42 19.80 -25.68
N GLY A 734 18.87 19.30 -24.53
CA GLY A 734 18.00 18.99 -23.38
C GLY A 734 17.14 17.71 -23.53
N GLY A 735 17.27 16.97 -24.64
CA GLY A 735 16.61 15.69 -24.83
C GLY A 735 17.32 14.51 -24.12
N ILE A 736 16.59 13.41 -23.92
CA ILE A 736 17.09 12.15 -23.31
C ILE A 736 18.34 11.63 -24.04
N ILE A 737 18.37 11.83 -25.37
CA ILE A 737 19.52 11.51 -26.21
C ILE A 737 19.77 12.65 -27.20
N GLY A 738 21.01 13.10 -27.23
CA GLY A 738 21.49 14.18 -28.09
C GLY A 738 22.98 14.01 -28.34
N ILE A 739 23.52 14.79 -29.27
CA ILE A 739 24.94 14.71 -29.64
C ILE A 739 25.42 16.07 -30.15
N ASP A 740 26.65 16.40 -29.78
CA ASP A 740 27.37 17.54 -30.32
C ASP A 740 28.16 17.09 -31.54
N LEU A 741 27.90 17.70 -32.69
CA LEU A 741 28.57 17.45 -33.95
C LEU A 741 29.37 18.69 -34.34
N PRO A 742 30.71 18.70 -34.12
CA PRO A 742 31.55 19.80 -34.57
C PRO A 742 31.41 19.99 -36.08
N GLY A 743 31.15 21.22 -36.51
CA GLY A 743 30.93 21.52 -37.92
C GLY A 743 32.14 21.18 -38.80
N ASP A 744 33.36 21.35 -38.29
CA ASP A 744 34.58 20.94 -38.99
C ASP A 744 34.66 19.41 -39.21
N ALA A 745 34.14 18.61 -38.26
CA ALA A 745 34.07 17.16 -38.40
C ALA A 745 33.00 16.76 -39.45
N LEU A 746 31.87 17.46 -39.47
CA LEU A 746 30.84 17.28 -40.50
C LEU A 746 31.37 17.63 -41.90
N LEU A 747 32.12 18.74 -42.02
CA LEU A 747 32.76 19.14 -43.27
C LEU A 747 33.78 18.10 -43.74
N ALA A 748 34.64 17.60 -42.85
CA ALA A 748 35.62 16.56 -43.18
C ALA A 748 34.98 15.21 -43.55
N THR A 749 33.75 14.94 -43.12
CA THR A 749 33.02 13.70 -43.45
C THR A 749 32.39 13.75 -44.86
N THR A 750 32.38 14.93 -45.51
CA THR A 750 31.82 15.10 -46.87
C THR A 750 32.83 14.95 -47.99
N THR A 751 34.13 15.00 -47.67
CA THR A 751 35.26 14.68 -48.56
C THR A 751 35.60 13.20 -48.46
#